data_AF-A0A8K0C912-F1
#
_entry.id   AF-A0A8K0C912-F1
#
_cell.length_a   1.000
_cell.length_b   1.000
_cell.length_c   1.000
_cell.angle_alpha   90.00
_cell.angle_beta   90.00
_cell.angle_gamma   90.00
#
_symmetry.space_group_name_H-M   'P 1'
#
loop_
_entity.id
_entity.type
_entity.pdbx_description
1 polymer ?
#
loop_
_entity_poly.entity_id
_entity_poly.type
_entity_poly.pdbx_seq_one_letter_code
_entity_poly.pdbx_strand_id
1 'polypeptide(L)'
;MRNFEINSENVLRNNNIKEIPWDTKYTPKKSTLNTTYHSSAFRKSIMTNDDLNTPFLSIPNESRRYQANIDKSCNNQSKAERTSCLHIPVYTSACPSHFEQLTDVYGRVLCYIIMENQIFPPRCPYLHSLPFYEIQSYLLKHFRDRSIWLRAFRNNTNGFAHFEWIEPGSDVYGKVMSERITNANHTINRNCLIFQNGNILRVSCNDRYDALCMYSMNSLQRSGVSLCLKHGYENCIVSNYDFSSPTCFCMKLDVTQPKKHSFCEKLAEPIYPYQTELLIKFFMEFKGRTCWIGLYKPSNRTKMCKWWSTDIDVSYTRWARPEACEFDEGAIIFDIPPFYGWSLARDRSLPCALCEFTVKLNDCSLELRFLPLESQIELTIHNYGSISMVNKFSLYCFSDTNEDDFKKRIPVLNYHHLSNSDTVITRLDTVVNLTGYYWCEAFQYNSENVIKSNRILVTSRKEHGYEFSLYIEVQVQSEMDPFTTRFHYEICKQLSLFIERKYKRVLVRPMRAYFDEHRHRIILLIHISTRNTLESAKKEYKILYDVLRNIPNIKIIYFKNSELCLPDITKTSDGDILEWPETIIGASAIPSNRICLDETKNMLPVIRHCEGDFLYGAKWGLPSGDCTKNTTHSEVTEELFDLTKQNVSATTVTTDLVRITQQDSNKQPIDVHLVSVLVEDLSKVTDEDIDYYDFSRVINNVMNFNKLSMEEAQRLLNSTDKILAALDDFMKKGEPIFIVYSKLIVYINILKEGSIGGLALYNKNPDKHSFKSYDVIELYQNTSFEDLLHNEALETAVLLPTNTVRYIKNTLPSNQLLMLIIMIFYDDLLFTEQKDAEVNQQSKTKIISVSVPGFKTVLDSPIQTAFKMPRNYSNTRNCSHWNYGLDQFMVSIHGKWKTDNVSEKTYNSLEVCEFFHMTHFGLLLQGIPQEIPYNETVLEILTAIGSALSLIGMTWIFGIIGAFGGGVVFTYLFCIVATLRGLVLFLFFIVGNKETRLMWNKRYVYYLARKWRSPGSTLSSNTTVVSSE
;
A
#
# COMPACT_ATOMS: atom_id res chain seq x y z
N MET A 1 7.43 -30.98 -56.85
CA MET A 1 7.81 -32.26 -57.48
C MET A 1 9.23 -32.14 -57.98
N ARG A 2 10.11 -33.14 -57.73
CA ARG A 2 11.49 -33.30 -58.27
C ARG A 2 12.50 -32.18 -57.90
N ASN A 3 13.81 -32.40 -57.77
CA ASN A 3 14.69 -33.53 -57.38
C ASN A 3 16.02 -32.87 -56.88
N PHE A 4 16.85 -33.42 -55.97
CA PHE A 4 17.90 -34.45 -56.20
C PHE A 4 18.76 -34.14 -57.46
N GLU A 5 20.09 -33.96 -57.45
CA GLU A 5 21.26 -34.68 -56.85
C GLU A 5 22.44 -33.67 -56.58
N ILE A 6 23.46 -33.81 -55.70
CA ILE A 6 24.41 -34.85 -55.20
C ILE A 6 25.87 -34.69 -55.76
N ASN A 7 26.88 -35.06 -54.96
CA ASN A 7 28.37 -34.98 -55.10
C ASN A 7 29.02 -33.60 -54.80
N SER A 8 30.11 -33.39 -54.03
CA SER A 8 31.29 -34.17 -53.55
C SER A 8 32.44 -34.35 -54.57
N GLU A 9 33.74 -34.19 -54.27
CA GLU A 9 34.52 -34.03 -53.00
C GLU A 9 35.51 -32.81 -53.12
N ASN A 10 36.74 -32.64 -52.53
CA ASN A 10 37.65 -33.37 -51.61
C ASN A 10 38.68 -32.35 -50.96
N VAL A 11 39.81 -32.85 -50.43
CA VAL A 11 41.09 -32.19 -50.07
C VAL A 11 41.25 -31.59 -48.64
N LEU A 12 41.25 -32.51 -47.66
CA LEU A 12 42.38 -32.76 -46.74
C LEU A 12 43.10 -31.57 -46.05
N ARG A 13 42.85 -31.39 -44.74
CA ARG A 13 43.78 -31.78 -43.63
C ARG A 13 43.24 -31.39 -42.24
N ASN A 14 42.92 -32.41 -41.44
CA ASN A 14 43.61 -32.83 -40.20
C ASN A 14 44.02 -31.75 -39.15
N ASN A 15 43.80 -31.94 -37.84
CA ASN A 15 43.83 -33.22 -37.08
C ASN A 15 42.86 -33.27 -35.87
N ASN A 16 42.29 -34.46 -35.65
CA ASN A 16 42.06 -35.17 -34.37
C ASN A 16 41.01 -34.68 -33.33
N ILE A 17 40.19 -35.57 -32.72
CA ILE A 17 39.72 -36.91 -33.17
C ILE A 17 38.45 -37.38 -32.42
N LYS A 18 37.48 -37.94 -33.18
CA LYS A 18 36.40 -38.91 -32.86
C LYS A 18 35.33 -38.67 -31.77
N GLU A 19 34.12 -39.08 -32.16
CA GLU A 19 32.87 -39.17 -31.41
C GLU A 19 32.52 -40.63 -30.99
N ILE A 20 31.49 -40.80 -30.13
CA ILE A 20 30.41 -41.84 -30.16
C ILE A 20 30.80 -43.34 -30.00
N PRO A 21 29.92 -44.22 -29.43
CA PRO A 21 28.89 -44.09 -28.39
C PRO A 21 29.29 -44.88 -27.11
N TRP A 22 28.34 -45.35 -26.28
CA TRP A 22 28.04 -46.78 -26.04
C TRP A 22 26.89 -46.92 -25.01
N ASP A 23 26.22 -48.09 -24.99
CA ASP A 23 25.08 -48.37 -24.10
C ASP A 23 25.30 -49.67 -23.29
N THR A 24 24.58 -49.75 -22.16
CA THR A 24 24.31 -50.91 -21.28
C THR A 24 25.34 -51.35 -20.21
N LYS A 25 24.79 -51.51 -18.99
CA LYS A 25 25.10 -52.50 -17.91
C LYS A 25 26.24 -52.30 -16.88
N TYR A 26 25.77 -52.27 -15.61
CA TYR A 26 26.29 -52.97 -14.40
C TYR A 26 27.49 -52.44 -13.59
N THR A 27 27.16 -51.83 -12.44
CA THR A 27 27.79 -51.96 -11.10
C THR A 27 29.27 -51.57 -10.88
N PRO A 28 29.54 -51.02 -9.67
CA PRO A 28 30.58 -51.63 -8.84
C PRO A 28 30.18 -51.88 -7.38
N LYS A 29 30.94 -52.74 -6.69
CA LYS A 29 30.88 -53.04 -5.24
C LYS A 29 32.28 -52.80 -4.64
N LYS A 30 32.32 -52.31 -3.39
CA LYS A 30 33.46 -52.38 -2.44
C LYS A 30 34.75 -51.63 -2.87
N SER A 31 35.69 -51.27 -1.97
CA SER A 31 35.65 -51.00 -0.51
C SER A 31 37.03 -50.46 -0.04
N THR A 32 37.12 -49.97 1.21
CA THR A 32 38.31 -50.04 2.13
C THR A 32 39.63 -49.34 1.72
N LEU A 33 40.39 -48.64 2.58
CA LEU A 33 40.31 -48.30 4.03
C LEU A 33 40.41 -46.74 4.19
N ASN A 34 40.89 -46.03 5.24
CA ASN A 34 41.52 -46.38 6.53
C ASN A 34 41.43 -45.30 7.65
N THR A 35 42.02 -45.66 8.79
CA THR A 35 42.49 -44.92 9.99
C THR A 35 42.96 -43.46 9.85
N THR A 36 42.95 -42.62 10.91
CA THR A 36 42.71 -42.83 12.38
C THR A 36 42.00 -41.59 12.98
N TYR A 37 41.21 -41.67 14.06
CA TYR A 37 41.67 -41.86 15.45
C TYR A 37 40.64 -42.57 16.37
N HIS A 38 41.12 -43.06 17.52
CA HIS A 38 40.38 -43.74 18.59
C HIS A 38 39.65 -42.77 19.54
N SER A 39 38.78 -43.19 20.49
CA SER A 39 37.75 -44.26 20.54
C SER A 39 37.07 -44.28 21.94
N SER A 40 35.99 -45.06 22.10
CA SER A 40 35.31 -45.48 23.35
C SER A 40 34.25 -44.53 23.96
N ALA A 41 33.17 -45.02 24.58
CA ALA A 41 32.47 -46.30 24.44
C ALA A 41 31.08 -46.26 25.10
N PHE A 42 30.05 -46.85 24.47
CA PHE A 42 29.16 -47.88 25.04
C PHE A 42 28.25 -48.45 23.92
N ARG A 43 27.63 -49.62 24.12
CA ARG A 43 27.07 -50.45 23.02
C ARG A 43 25.94 -51.37 23.50
N LYS A 44 25.09 -51.80 22.54
CA LYS A 44 23.90 -52.69 22.63
C LYS A 44 22.59 -51.94 22.92
N SER A 45 21.46 -52.32 22.32
CA SER A 45 21.25 -53.28 21.21
C SER A 45 19.94 -53.01 20.45
N ILE A 46 19.91 -53.38 19.17
CA ILE A 46 18.70 -53.44 18.34
C ILE A 46 17.86 -54.66 18.75
N MET A 47 16.54 -54.51 18.80
CA MET A 47 15.59 -55.59 18.52
C MET A 47 14.66 -55.16 17.38
N THR A 48 14.12 -56.14 16.67
CA THR A 48 13.42 -55.98 15.39
C THR A 48 11.90 -55.98 15.54
N ASN A 49 11.20 -55.53 14.48
CA ASN A 49 9.76 -55.75 14.33
C ASN A 49 9.48 -57.26 14.29
N ASP A 50 8.83 -57.82 15.33
CA ASP A 50 7.98 -59.02 15.28
C ASP A 50 7.31 -59.27 16.65
N ASP A 51 6.60 -58.26 17.20
CA ASP A 51 5.84 -58.43 18.46
C ASP A 51 4.65 -57.44 18.65
N LEU A 52 4.00 -57.04 17.54
CA LEU A 52 2.80 -56.18 17.57
C LEU A 52 1.59 -56.85 16.92
N ASN A 53 1.20 -58.01 17.47
CA ASN A 53 -0.01 -58.73 17.08
C ASN A 53 -0.72 -59.41 18.27
N THR A 54 -1.07 -58.62 19.29
CA THR A 54 -2.03 -59.02 20.33
C THR A 54 -3.13 -57.96 20.49
N PRO A 55 -4.42 -58.32 20.47
CA PRO A 55 -5.51 -57.36 20.62
C PRO A 55 -5.77 -57.06 22.10
N PHE A 56 -5.66 -55.79 22.50
CA PHE A 56 -6.04 -55.39 23.86
C PHE A 56 -7.56 -55.30 24.03
N LEU A 57 -8.06 -56.46 24.47
CA LEU A 57 -9.32 -56.82 25.09
C LEU A 57 -10.22 -55.70 25.66
N SER A 58 -11.51 -56.02 25.67
CA SER A 58 -12.59 -55.27 26.29
C SER A 58 -12.39 -54.98 27.79
N ILE A 59 -13.05 -53.90 28.23
CA ILE A 59 -13.04 -53.37 29.60
C ILE A 59 -13.26 -54.47 30.66
N PRO A 60 -12.30 -54.69 31.59
CA PRO A 60 -12.49 -55.63 32.69
C PRO A 60 -13.52 -55.17 33.73
N ASN A 61 -14.30 -56.13 34.24
CA ASN A 61 -15.20 -55.94 35.40
C ASN A 61 -14.46 -55.64 36.72
N GLU A 62 -13.12 -55.66 36.72
CA GLU A 62 -12.29 -55.39 37.90
C GLU A 62 -12.36 -53.93 38.35
N SER A 63 -12.64 -52.98 37.46
CA SER A 63 -12.89 -51.57 37.78
C SER A 63 -13.92 -51.40 38.91
N ARG A 64 -15.06 -52.09 38.83
CA ARG A 64 -16.10 -52.08 39.88
C ARG A 64 -15.67 -52.79 41.17
N ARG A 65 -14.79 -53.79 41.11
CA ARG A 65 -14.22 -54.45 42.30
C ARG A 65 -13.15 -53.59 42.99
N TYR A 66 -12.36 -52.83 42.24
CA TYR A 66 -11.39 -51.89 42.79
C TYR A 66 -12.08 -50.74 43.52
N GLN A 67 -13.14 -50.16 42.93
CA GLN A 67 -13.97 -49.15 43.59
C GLN A 67 -14.45 -49.62 44.98
N ALA A 68 -15.04 -50.83 45.05
CA ALA A 68 -15.57 -51.41 46.27
C ALA A 68 -14.51 -51.80 47.34
N ASN A 69 -13.24 -51.97 46.94
CA ASN A 69 -12.13 -52.16 47.88
C ASN A 69 -11.58 -50.83 48.42
N ILE A 70 -11.60 -49.77 47.60
CA ILE A 70 -11.24 -48.41 48.04
C ILE A 70 -12.25 -47.89 49.08
N ASP A 71 -13.55 -48.11 48.87
CA ASP A 71 -14.61 -47.78 49.84
C ASP A 71 -14.44 -48.49 51.20
N LYS A 72 -13.79 -49.66 51.24
CA LYS A 72 -13.42 -50.33 52.49
C LYS A 72 -12.19 -49.72 53.16
N SER A 73 -11.18 -49.33 52.38
CA SER A 73 -9.97 -48.66 52.88
C SER A 73 -10.33 -47.37 53.61
N CYS A 74 -11.12 -46.50 52.97
CA CYS A 74 -11.53 -45.20 53.52
C CYS A 74 -12.50 -45.27 54.73
N ASN A 75 -13.01 -46.45 55.08
CA ASN A 75 -13.96 -46.59 56.20
C ASN A 75 -13.29 -46.89 57.55
N ASN A 76 -12.09 -47.49 57.59
CA ASN A 76 -11.47 -47.99 58.81
C ASN A 76 -10.54 -46.98 59.55
N GLN A 77 -10.36 -45.76 59.03
CA GLN A 77 -9.60 -44.71 59.71
C GLN A 77 -10.48 -43.79 60.59
N SER A 78 -9.81 -43.09 61.50
CA SER A 78 -10.46 -42.42 62.63
C SER A 78 -11.29 -41.21 62.22
N LYS A 79 -12.15 -40.74 63.12
CA LYS A 79 -13.14 -39.68 62.84
C LYS A 79 -12.54 -38.30 62.49
N ALA A 80 -11.21 -38.13 62.63
CA ALA A 80 -10.47 -36.92 62.30
C ALA A 80 -9.83 -36.92 60.89
N GLU A 81 -9.67 -38.10 60.27
CA GLU A 81 -8.92 -38.28 59.01
C GLU A 81 -9.83 -38.47 57.77
N ARG A 82 -11.16 -38.56 57.98
CA ARG A 82 -12.20 -38.76 56.95
C ARG A 82 -12.47 -37.52 56.07
N THR A 83 -11.41 -36.85 55.64
CA THR A 83 -11.48 -35.47 55.17
C THR A 83 -10.59 -35.19 53.95
N SER A 84 -9.51 -35.92 53.71
CA SER A 84 -8.47 -35.61 52.70
C SER A 84 -8.41 -36.56 51.49
N CYS A 85 -9.55 -37.00 50.94
CA CYS A 85 -9.62 -37.65 49.63
C CYS A 85 -10.96 -37.32 48.93
N LEU A 86 -10.93 -36.55 47.84
CA LEU A 86 -12.06 -36.37 46.94
C LEU A 86 -11.56 -36.33 45.49
N HIS A 87 -11.61 -37.46 44.79
CA HIS A 87 -11.15 -37.55 43.41
C HIS A 87 -12.20 -36.98 42.45
N ILE A 88 -11.83 -35.96 41.67
CA ILE A 88 -12.62 -35.51 40.51
C ILE A 88 -12.19 -36.38 39.32
N PRO A 89 -13.12 -37.07 38.62
CA PRO A 89 -12.77 -37.90 37.47
C PRO A 89 -12.35 -37.04 36.28
N VAL A 90 -11.20 -37.35 35.67
CA VAL A 90 -10.77 -36.75 34.41
C VAL A 90 -11.62 -37.33 33.28
N TYR A 91 -12.40 -36.47 32.61
CA TYR A 91 -13.16 -36.86 31.41
C TYR A 91 -12.21 -37.04 30.22
N THR A 92 -12.41 -38.09 29.43
CA THR A 92 -11.45 -38.57 28.43
C THR A 92 -11.63 -38.02 27.01
N SER A 93 -12.54 -37.06 26.83
CA SER A 93 -12.77 -36.40 25.54
C SER A 93 -11.83 -35.22 25.39
N ALA A 94 -10.78 -35.36 24.57
CA ALA A 94 -9.80 -34.30 24.31
C ALA A 94 -10.35 -33.18 23.39
N CYS A 95 -11.66 -33.16 23.15
CA CYS A 95 -12.36 -32.22 22.29
C CYS A 95 -13.27 -31.29 23.10
N PRO A 96 -13.58 -30.07 22.61
CA PRO A 96 -14.49 -29.16 23.28
C PRO A 96 -15.92 -29.72 23.35
N SER A 97 -16.75 -29.17 24.24
CA SER A 97 -18.18 -29.48 24.28
C SER A 97 -18.82 -29.27 22.90
N HIS A 98 -19.70 -30.20 22.50
CA HIS A 98 -20.35 -30.26 21.17
C HIS A 98 -19.45 -30.67 19.99
N PHE A 99 -18.20 -31.08 20.23
CA PHE A 99 -17.34 -31.66 19.19
C PHE A 99 -17.23 -33.19 19.34
N GLU A 100 -17.30 -33.90 18.23
CA GLU A 100 -17.04 -35.33 18.15
C GLU A 100 -15.54 -35.60 17.92
N GLN A 101 -15.06 -36.72 18.47
CA GLN A 101 -13.65 -37.11 18.44
C GLN A 101 -13.41 -38.22 17.40
N LEU A 102 -12.45 -37.99 16.51
CA LEU A 102 -11.91 -38.99 15.59
C LEU A 102 -10.42 -39.22 15.87
N THR A 103 -9.93 -40.40 15.51
CA THR A 103 -8.49 -40.69 15.45
C THR A 103 -8.07 -40.83 13.99
N ASP A 104 -7.05 -40.06 13.62
CA ASP A 104 -6.48 -40.01 12.28
C ASP A 104 -5.58 -41.22 11.99
N VAL A 105 -5.23 -41.46 10.72
CA VAL A 105 -4.46 -42.66 10.31
C VAL A 105 -3.04 -42.74 10.91
N TYR A 106 -2.55 -41.64 11.49
CA TYR A 106 -1.27 -41.53 12.18
C TYR A 106 -1.42 -41.44 13.71
N GLY A 107 -2.63 -41.71 14.24
CA GLY A 107 -2.93 -41.65 15.67
C GLY A 107 -3.21 -40.25 16.22
N ARG A 108 -3.30 -39.20 15.38
CA ARG A 108 -3.62 -37.84 15.85
C ARG A 108 -5.08 -37.77 16.28
N VAL A 109 -5.35 -37.06 17.37
CA VAL A 109 -6.74 -36.76 17.78
C VAL A 109 -7.26 -35.58 16.98
N LEU A 110 -8.36 -35.80 16.27
CA LEU A 110 -9.10 -34.81 15.51
C LEU A 110 -10.45 -34.54 16.18
N CYS A 111 -10.83 -33.28 16.26
CA CYS A 111 -12.12 -32.85 16.81
C CYS A 111 -12.94 -32.24 15.68
N TYR A 112 -14.19 -32.66 15.49
CA TYR A 112 -15.04 -32.14 14.44
C TYR A 112 -16.44 -31.75 14.92
N ILE A 113 -17.05 -30.80 14.22
CA ILE A 113 -18.45 -30.43 14.34
C ILE A 113 -19.02 -30.22 12.94
N ILE A 114 -20.30 -30.53 12.75
CA ILE A 114 -21.04 -30.23 11.53
C ILE A 114 -21.96 -29.04 11.83
N MET A 115 -21.74 -27.92 11.16
CA MET A 115 -22.66 -26.79 11.18
C MET A 115 -23.66 -26.98 10.05
N GLU A 116 -24.90 -27.33 10.39
CA GLU A 116 -25.92 -27.65 9.38
C GLU A 116 -26.50 -26.38 8.71
N ASN A 117 -26.99 -26.51 7.47
CA ASN A 117 -27.81 -25.49 6.79
C ASN A 117 -27.14 -24.09 6.62
N GLN A 118 -25.83 -24.06 6.40
CA GLN A 118 -25.01 -22.84 6.24
C GLN A 118 -25.02 -22.32 4.80
N ILE A 119 -24.86 -20.99 4.64
CA ILE A 119 -24.56 -20.34 3.35
C ILE A 119 -23.05 -20.25 3.11
N PHE A 120 -22.62 -19.90 1.90
CA PHE A 120 -21.21 -19.65 1.60
C PHE A 120 -20.77 -18.21 1.98
N PRO A 121 -19.55 -17.98 2.50
CA PRO A 121 -18.56 -18.98 2.91
C PRO A 121 -18.96 -19.68 4.22
N PRO A 122 -18.65 -21.00 4.34
CA PRO A 122 -19.00 -21.79 5.52
C PRO A 122 -18.22 -21.35 6.76
N ARG A 123 -18.90 -20.65 7.67
CA ARG A 123 -18.37 -20.25 8.97
C ARG A 123 -18.29 -21.44 9.93
N CYS A 124 -17.17 -21.52 10.65
CA CYS A 124 -16.95 -22.52 11.70
C CYS A 124 -16.90 -21.86 13.08
N PRO A 125 -17.21 -22.59 14.18
CA PRO A 125 -17.21 -22.01 15.54
C PRO A 125 -15.86 -21.48 16.00
N TYR A 126 -14.76 -22.05 15.49
CA TYR A 126 -13.40 -21.58 15.72
C TYR A 126 -12.69 -21.31 14.38
N LEU A 127 -11.82 -20.31 14.36
CA LEU A 127 -10.92 -20.08 13.22
C LEU A 127 -9.99 -21.29 13.00
N HIS A 128 -9.45 -21.39 11.79
CA HIS A 128 -8.38 -22.35 11.44
C HIS A 128 -8.77 -23.85 11.47
N SER A 129 -9.99 -24.20 11.04
CA SER A 129 -10.31 -25.61 10.73
C SER A 129 -9.45 -26.13 9.58
N LEU A 130 -9.16 -27.43 9.58
CA LEU A 130 -8.24 -28.10 8.64
C LEU A 130 -8.68 -27.91 7.17
N PRO A 131 -7.70 -27.76 6.25
CA PRO A 131 -7.96 -27.59 4.82
C PRO A 131 -8.43 -28.90 4.16
N PHE A 132 -9.14 -28.78 3.04
CA PHE A 132 -9.80 -29.87 2.33
C PHE A 132 -8.87 -31.05 2.05
N TYR A 133 -7.63 -30.79 1.60
CA TYR A 133 -6.68 -31.84 1.25
C TYR A 133 -6.23 -32.71 2.45
N GLU A 134 -6.33 -32.22 3.69
CA GLU A 134 -6.09 -33.04 4.90
C GLU A 134 -7.33 -33.85 5.30
N ILE A 135 -8.53 -33.41 4.92
CA ILE A 135 -9.82 -34.00 5.35
C ILE A 135 -10.52 -34.83 4.26
N GLN A 136 -10.07 -34.77 3.00
CA GLN A 136 -10.66 -35.43 1.83
C GLN A 136 -10.86 -36.95 2.01
N SER A 137 -9.87 -37.64 2.60
CA SER A 137 -9.95 -39.08 2.88
C SER A 137 -10.98 -39.43 3.95
N TYR A 138 -11.24 -38.52 4.89
CA TYR A 138 -12.27 -38.68 5.93
C TYR A 138 -13.66 -38.35 5.38
N LEU A 139 -13.79 -37.35 4.51
CA LEU A 139 -15.02 -37.03 3.78
C LEU A 139 -15.51 -38.23 2.95
N LEU A 140 -14.61 -38.90 2.21
CA LEU A 140 -14.90 -40.12 1.45
C LEU A 140 -15.35 -41.31 2.32
N LYS A 141 -14.88 -41.38 3.58
CA LYS A 141 -15.04 -42.57 4.46
C LYS A 141 -16.16 -42.43 5.49
N HIS A 142 -16.37 -41.23 6.03
CA HIS A 142 -17.26 -40.98 7.18
C HIS A 142 -18.45 -40.05 6.86
N PHE A 143 -18.34 -39.21 5.83
CA PHE A 143 -19.36 -38.20 5.51
C PHE A 143 -19.90 -38.29 4.09
N ARG A 144 -19.77 -39.48 3.47
CA ARG A 144 -20.06 -39.71 2.05
C ARG A 144 -21.46 -39.25 1.64
N ASP A 145 -22.46 -39.51 2.49
CA ASP A 145 -23.88 -39.30 2.18
C ASP A 145 -24.38 -37.88 2.49
N ARG A 146 -23.54 -37.00 3.08
CA ARG A 146 -23.84 -35.58 3.31
C ARG A 146 -23.34 -34.70 2.17
N SER A 147 -24.00 -33.56 1.96
CA SER A 147 -23.54 -32.48 1.07
C SER A 147 -22.77 -31.45 1.89
N ILE A 148 -21.45 -31.41 1.72
CA ILE A 148 -20.56 -30.56 2.54
C ILE A 148 -19.91 -29.48 1.68
N TRP A 149 -19.93 -28.24 2.17
CA TRP A 149 -19.26 -27.09 1.54
C TRP A 149 -17.76 -27.30 1.36
N LEU A 150 -17.25 -27.03 0.15
CA LEU A 150 -15.83 -26.90 -0.14
C LEU A 150 -15.42 -25.43 -0.06
N ARG A 151 -14.28 -25.13 0.56
CA ARG A 151 -13.73 -23.76 0.65
C ARG A 151 -12.99 -23.32 -0.63
N ALA A 152 -13.68 -23.47 -1.75
CA ALA A 152 -13.27 -22.96 -3.05
C ALA A 152 -14.45 -22.28 -3.75
N PHE A 153 -14.18 -21.13 -4.37
CA PHE A 153 -15.18 -20.33 -5.09
C PHE A 153 -14.64 -19.83 -6.43
N ARG A 154 -15.55 -19.49 -7.35
CA ARG A 154 -15.22 -18.76 -8.56
C ARG A 154 -15.17 -17.27 -8.23
N ASN A 155 -14.01 -16.66 -8.38
CA ASN A 155 -13.85 -15.23 -8.19
C ASN A 155 -14.41 -14.48 -9.40
N ASN A 156 -15.42 -13.63 -9.18
CA ASN A 156 -16.10 -12.88 -10.24
C ASN A 156 -15.72 -11.39 -10.30
N THR A 157 -15.08 -10.84 -9.26
CA THR A 157 -14.85 -9.37 -9.17
C THR A 157 -13.77 -8.87 -10.12
N ASN A 158 -13.02 -9.77 -10.76
CA ASN A 158 -11.99 -9.48 -11.76
C ASN A 158 -12.39 -9.98 -13.16
N GLY A 159 -13.69 -10.22 -13.39
CA GLY A 159 -14.14 -11.15 -14.42
C GLY A 159 -14.16 -12.59 -13.89
N PHE A 160 -14.95 -13.46 -14.51
CA PHE A 160 -15.13 -14.85 -14.08
C PHE A 160 -13.81 -15.62 -14.22
N ALA A 161 -13.21 -15.98 -13.09
CA ALA A 161 -11.97 -16.73 -13.04
C ALA A 161 -12.21 -18.26 -12.96
N HIS A 162 -11.16 -19.01 -12.62
CA HIS A 162 -11.28 -20.40 -12.17
C HIS A 162 -11.91 -20.50 -10.78
N PHE A 163 -12.13 -21.74 -10.31
CA PHE A 163 -12.34 -22.00 -8.89
C PHE A 163 -11.00 -21.92 -8.14
N GLU A 164 -10.96 -21.13 -7.08
CA GLU A 164 -9.77 -20.85 -6.26
C GLU A 164 -10.02 -21.20 -4.78
N TRP A 165 -9.01 -21.74 -4.10
CA TRP A 165 -9.09 -22.04 -2.66
C TRP A 165 -9.01 -20.76 -1.80
N ILE A 166 -9.92 -20.63 -0.83
CA ILE A 166 -10.01 -19.48 0.10
C ILE A 166 -9.66 -19.84 1.56
N GLU A 167 -9.05 -20.99 1.77
CA GLU A 167 -8.77 -21.55 3.10
C GLU A 167 -7.71 -20.74 3.88
N PRO A 168 -8.04 -20.17 5.06
CA PRO A 168 -7.09 -19.39 5.86
C PRO A 168 -5.87 -20.20 6.29
N GLY A 169 -4.67 -19.69 5.96
CA GLY A 169 -3.38 -20.34 6.28
C GLY A 169 -3.09 -21.64 5.50
N SER A 170 -3.93 -22.01 4.53
CA SER A 170 -3.72 -23.19 3.69
C SER A 170 -2.61 -22.95 2.66
N ASP A 171 -1.75 -23.95 2.44
CA ASP A 171 -0.70 -23.83 1.43
C ASP A 171 -1.24 -23.86 -0.02
N VAL A 172 -2.55 -24.10 -0.20
CA VAL A 172 -3.26 -23.93 -1.48
C VAL A 172 -4.01 -22.60 -1.62
N TYR A 173 -4.02 -21.70 -0.63
CA TYR A 173 -4.72 -20.41 -0.73
C TYR A 173 -4.37 -19.65 -2.02
N GLY A 174 -5.41 -19.18 -2.70
CA GLY A 174 -5.32 -18.45 -3.97
C GLY A 174 -4.82 -19.28 -5.16
N LYS A 175 -4.59 -20.60 -5.03
CA LYS A 175 -4.29 -21.47 -6.17
C LYS A 175 -5.58 -21.93 -6.85
N VAL A 176 -5.50 -22.12 -8.17
CA VAL A 176 -6.56 -22.74 -8.95
C VAL A 176 -6.73 -24.21 -8.55
N MET A 177 -7.98 -24.63 -8.40
CA MET A 177 -8.38 -25.99 -8.09
C MET A 177 -8.16 -26.91 -9.30
N SER A 178 -7.32 -27.94 -9.15
CA SER A 178 -6.94 -28.89 -10.20
C SER A 178 -7.79 -30.17 -10.24
N GLU A 179 -8.72 -30.32 -9.30
CA GLU A 179 -9.52 -31.53 -9.12
C GLU A 179 -10.70 -31.57 -10.09
N ARG A 180 -11.08 -32.79 -10.54
CA ARG A 180 -12.16 -32.95 -11.53
C ARG A 180 -13.53 -32.73 -10.90
N ILE A 181 -14.12 -31.57 -11.19
CA ILE A 181 -15.54 -31.28 -10.93
C ILE A 181 -16.37 -32.21 -11.82
N THR A 182 -17.10 -33.17 -11.23
CA THR A 182 -17.71 -34.28 -11.99
C THR A 182 -19.03 -33.92 -12.67
N ASN A 183 -19.75 -32.90 -12.18
CA ASN A 183 -20.83 -32.26 -12.94
C ASN A 183 -20.30 -30.99 -13.61
N ALA A 184 -19.80 -31.13 -14.84
CA ALA A 184 -19.40 -30.00 -15.69
C ALA A 184 -20.59 -29.35 -16.42
N ASN A 185 -21.68 -30.09 -16.63
CA ASN A 185 -22.81 -29.65 -17.45
C ASN A 185 -23.76 -28.70 -16.68
N HIS A 186 -23.97 -27.52 -17.30
CA HIS A 186 -24.97 -26.48 -17.03
C HIS A 186 -24.77 -25.51 -15.85
N THR A 187 -25.09 -24.23 -16.12
CA THR A 187 -25.10 -23.06 -15.24
C THR A 187 -23.74 -22.61 -14.69
N ILE A 188 -23.14 -21.61 -15.35
CA ILE A 188 -21.90 -20.95 -14.90
C ILE A 188 -22.13 -20.00 -13.72
N ASN A 189 -23.38 -19.59 -13.48
CA ASN A 189 -23.79 -18.86 -12.27
C ASN A 189 -23.62 -19.65 -10.95
N ARG A 190 -23.23 -20.93 -11.00
CA ARG A 190 -22.91 -21.77 -9.83
C ARG A 190 -21.45 -21.57 -9.40
N ASN A 191 -21.22 -20.49 -8.67
CA ASN A 191 -19.88 -20.01 -8.31
C ASN A 191 -19.26 -20.66 -7.05
N CYS A 192 -19.94 -21.62 -6.41
CA CYS A 192 -19.44 -22.31 -5.22
C CYS A 192 -19.55 -23.84 -5.38
N LEU A 193 -18.81 -24.60 -4.57
CA LEU A 193 -18.66 -26.05 -4.71
C LEU A 193 -19.03 -26.82 -3.42
N ILE A 194 -19.58 -28.03 -3.60
CA ILE A 194 -19.79 -29.01 -2.52
C ILE A 194 -19.14 -30.34 -2.86
N PHE A 195 -18.85 -31.11 -1.80
CA PHE A 195 -18.54 -32.53 -1.87
C PHE A 195 -19.79 -33.33 -1.49
N GLN A 196 -20.15 -34.34 -2.29
CA GLN A 196 -21.26 -35.25 -2.03
C GLN A 196 -21.02 -36.60 -2.72
N ASN A 197 -21.25 -37.73 -2.04
CA ASN A 197 -21.13 -39.10 -2.55
C ASN A 197 -19.75 -39.53 -3.11
N GLY A 198 -18.71 -38.69 -2.92
CA GLY A 198 -17.39 -38.84 -3.57
C GLY A 198 -17.19 -37.97 -4.82
N ASN A 199 -18.18 -37.14 -5.17
CA ASN A 199 -18.18 -36.21 -6.28
C ASN A 199 -17.98 -34.76 -5.81
N ILE A 200 -17.44 -33.93 -6.70
CA ILE A 200 -17.35 -32.47 -6.53
C ILE A 200 -18.37 -31.83 -7.46
N LEU A 201 -19.35 -31.12 -6.87
CA LEU A 201 -20.53 -30.59 -7.55
C LEU A 201 -20.61 -29.07 -7.44
N ARG A 202 -21.18 -28.43 -8.47
CA ARG A 202 -21.39 -26.98 -8.56
C ARG A 202 -22.74 -26.60 -7.96
N VAL A 203 -22.78 -25.53 -7.19
CA VAL A 203 -23.99 -25.02 -6.52
C VAL A 203 -24.03 -23.49 -6.52
N SER A 204 -25.18 -22.90 -6.21
CA SER A 204 -25.25 -21.46 -5.94
C SER A 204 -24.63 -21.17 -4.58
N CYS A 205 -23.89 -20.07 -4.44
CA CYS A 205 -23.35 -19.64 -3.14
C CYS A 205 -24.45 -19.24 -2.14
N ASN A 206 -25.67 -18.99 -2.64
CA ASN A 206 -26.87 -18.68 -1.85
C ASN A 206 -27.68 -19.93 -1.45
N ASP A 207 -27.33 -21.12 -1.98
CA ASP A 207 -27.88 -22.39 -1.51
C ASP A 207 -27.43 -22.64 -0.05
N ARG A 208 -28.00 -23.66 0.60
CA ARG A 208 -27.60 -24.05 1.96
C ARG A 208 -27.20 -25.51 2.03
N TYR A 209 -26.03 -25.75 2.61
CA TYR A 209 -25.42 -27.07 2.81
C TYR A 209 -24.69 -27.13 4.15
N ASP A 210 -24.20 -28.30 4.52
CA ASP A 210 -23.48 -28.48 5.77
C ASP A 210 -22.04 -27.97 5.67
N ALA A 211 -21.50 -27.43 6.75
CA ALA A 211 -20.08 -27.14 6.87
C ALA A 211 -19.41 -28.11 7.85
N LEU A 212 -18.42 -28.87 7.38
CA LEU A 212 -17.59 -29.71 8.23
C LEU A 212 -16.41 -28.90 8.78
N CYS A 213 -16.42 -28.70 10.09
CA CYS A 213 -15.41 -27.94 10.81
C CYS A 213 -14.57 -28.90 11.65
N MET A 214 -13.47 -29.42 11.09
CA MET A 214 -12.56 -30.37 11.74
C MET A 214 -11.21 -29.72 12.11
N TYR A 215 -10.65 -30.11 13.25
CA TYR A 215 -9.48 -29.46 13.86
C TYR A 215 -8.47 -30.50 14.38
N SER A 216 -7.18 -30.17 14.28
CA SER A 216 -6.07 -30.91 14.89
C SER A 216 -5.68 -30.23 16.20
N MET A 217 -5.79 -30.93 17.34
CA MET A 217 -5.48 -30.31 18.64
C MET A 217 -4.01 -29.91 18.79
N ASN A 218 -3.09 -30.70 18.23
CA ASN A 218 -1.66 -30.37 18.21
C ASN A 218 -1.37 -29.11 17.36
N SER A 219 -2.23 -28.79 16.38
CA SER A 219 -2.10 -27.59 15.55
C SER A 219 -2.67 -26.36 16.27
N LEU A 220 -3.88 -26.48 16.84
CA LEU A 220 -4.51 -25.41 17.63
C LEU A 220 -3.61 -24.94 18.79
N GLN A 221 -3.02 -25.88 19.52
CA GLN A 221 -2.09 -25.56 20.62
C GLN A 221 -0.88 -24.75 20.12
N ARG A 222 -0.22 -25.19 19.03
CA ARG A 222 0.99 -24.52 18.49
C ARG A 222 0.72 -23.12 17.96
N SER A 223 -0.36 -22.93 17.22
CA SER A 223 -0.76 -21.61 16.69
C SER A 223 -1.35 -20.68 17.77
N GLY A 224 -1.78 -21.23 18.91
CA GLY A 224 -2.15 -20.46 20.10
C GLY A 224 -0.93 -19.98 20.89
N VAL A 225 -0.03 -20.89 21.27
CA VAL A 225 1.16 -20.57 22.09
C VAL A 225 1.98 -19.42 21.49
N SER A 226 2.18 -19.40 20.16
CA SER A 226 2.94 -18.35 19.47
C SER A 226 2.28 -16.96 19.48
N LEU A 227 0.97 -16.85 19.73
CA LEU A 227 0.31 -15.56 19.98
C LEU A 227 0.70 -15.03 21.37
N CYS A 228 0.51 -15.85 22.41
CA CYS A 228 0.74 -15.44 23.79
C CYS A 228 2.20 -15.02 24.05
N LEU A 229 3.16 -15.76 23.46
CA LEU A 229 4.59 -15.47 23.61
C LEU A 229 5.02 -14.16 22.94
N LYS A 230 4.37 -13.72 21.85
CA LYS A 230 4.72 -12.47 21.15
C LYS A 230 4.51 -11.21 22.00
N HIS A 231 3.55 -11.23 22.93
CA HIS A 231 3.23 -10.06 23.78
C HIS A 231 4.08 -9.97 25.06
N GLY A 232 5.29 -10.54 25.06
CA GLY A 232 6.26 -10.37 26.14
C GLY A 232 6.05 -11.26 27.37
N TYR A 233 5.22 -12.30 27.26
CA TYR A 233 5.01 -13.29 28.31
C TYR A 233 5.73 -14.60 27.97
N GLU A 234 6.46 -15.17 28.93
CA GLU A 234 7.04 -16.51 28.81
C GLU A 234 6.09 -17.58 29.38
N ASN A 235 6.26 -18.83 28.95
CA ASN A 235 5.55 -20.00 29.47
C ASN A 235 4.00 -19.84 29.42
N CYS A 236 3.45 -19.71 28.22
CA CYS A 236 2.01 -19.51 27.99
C CYS A 236 1.37 -20.61 27.14
N ILE A 237 0.07 -20.81 27.34
CA ILE A 237 -0.85 -21.51 26.43
C ILE A 237 -2.06 -20.64 26.13
N VAL A 238 -2.67 -20.81 24.95
CA VAL A 238 -4.03 -20.31 24.70
C VAL A 238 -5.03 -21.19 25.45
N SER A 239 -6.00 -20.54 26.10
CA SER A 239 -6.97 -21.19 26.98
C SER A 239 -8.36 -21.33 26.36
N ASN A 240 -8.81 -20.39 25.52
CA ASN A 240 -10.05 -20.53 24.73
C ASN A 240 -9.73 -20.83 23.26
N TYR A 241 -10.58 -21.63 22.60
CA TYR A 241 -10.54 -21.74 21.13
C TYR A 241 -11.34 -20.62 20.44
N ASP A 242 -11.90 -19.69 21.21
CA ASP A 242 -12.54 -18.47 20.71
C ASP A 242 -11.49 -17.42 20.33
N PHE A 243 -11.05 -17.52 19.09
CA PHE A 243 -10.08 -16.60 18.46
C PHE A 243 -10.63 -15.18 18.22
N SER A 244 -11.90 -14.88 18.51
CA SER A 244 -12.39 -13.49 18.50
C SER A 244 -11.87 -12.67 19.70
N SER A 245 -11.61 -13.36 20.81
CA SER A 245 -11.07 -12.77 22.05
C SER A 245 -10.08 -13.75 22.71
N PRO A 246 -8.92 -14.02 22.09
CA PRO A 246 -8.01 -15.05 22.56
C PRO A 246 -7.47 -14.72 23.95
N THR A 247 -7.70 -15.64 24.88
CA THR A 247 -7.26 -15.57 26.28
C THR A 247 -6.12 -16.56 26.53
N CYS A 248 -5.03 -16.04 27.05
CA CYS A 248 -3.81 -16.77 27.37
C CYS A 248 -3.76 -17.11 28.86
N PHE A 249 -3.39 -18.34 29.20
CA PHE A 249 -2.91 -18.71 30.53
C PHE A 249 -1.38 -18.72 30.52
N CYS A 250 -0.75 -17.87 31.32
CA CYS A 250 0.70 -17.65 31.34
C CYS A 250 1.29 -17.84 32.73
N MET A 251 2.38 -18.61 32.85
CA MET A 251 3.02 -18.94 34.13
C MET A 251 4.11 -17.92 34.49
N LYS A 252 3.84 -17.13 35.52
CA LYS A 252 4.79 -16.19 36.13
C LYS A 252 5.60 -16.89 37.22
N LEU A 253 6.93 -16.80 37.13
CA LEU A 253 7.89 -17.45 38.03
C LEU A 253 8.44 -16.48 39.11
N ASP A 254 9.14 -17.06 40.09
CA ASP A 254 9.92 -16.41 41.15
C ASP A 254 9.19 -15.26 41.90
N VAL A 255 7.98 -15.59 42.33
CA VAL A 255 7.05 -14.69 43.03
C VAL A 255 7.54 -14.37 44.46
N THR A 256 8.33 -13.31 44.59
CA THR A 256 8.93 -12.90 45.87
C THR A 256 8.01 -11.97 46.70
N GLN A 257 7.58 -12.46 47.87
CA GLN A 257 6.67 -11.85 48.86
C GLN A 257 5.21 -11.61 48.42
N PRO A 258 4.19 -12.06 49.18
CA PRO A 258 2.79 -12.07 48.74
C PRO A 258 2.03 -10.76 48.98
N LYS A 259 1.59 -10.08 47.91
CA LYS A 259 0.49 -9.11 47.94
C LYS A 259 -0.51 -9.40 46.80
N LYS A 260 -1.80 -9.34 47.10
CA LYS A 260 -2.91 -9.90 46.29
C LYS A 260 -3.02 -9.36 44.85
N HIS A 261 -2.39 -8.23 44.53
CA HIS A 261 -2.52 -7.53 43.23
C HIS A 261 -1.18 -7.23 42.52
N SER A 262 -0.06 -7.84 42.91
CA SER A 262 1.27 -7.57 42.30
C SER A 262 1.72 -8.58 41.24
N PHE A 263 0.93 -9.62 40.94
CA PHE A 263 1.37 -10.76 40.13
C PHE A 263 0.66 -10.88 38.79
N CYS A 264 -0.67 -10.94 38.82
CA CYS A 264 -1.56 -11.03 37.67
C CYS A 264 -2.68 -10.00 37.83
N GLU A 265 -3.26 -9.52 36.73
CA GLU A 265 -4.53 -8.76 36.78
C GLU A 265 -5.70 -9.69 37.13
N LYS A 266 -5.67 -10.92 36.58
CA LYS A 266 -6.59 -12.02 36.88
C LYS A 266 -5.81 -13.35 36.94
N LEU A 267 -6.21 -14.28 37.81
CA LEU A 267 -5.72 -15.67 37.77
C LEU A 267 -6.49 -16.48 36.72
N ALA A 268 -5.84 -17.48 36.14
CA ALA A 268 -6.40 -18.38 35.13
C ALA A 268 -7.60 -19.18 35.66
N GLU A 269 -8.78 -18.99 35.08
CA GLU A 269 -10.01 -19.72 35.45
C GLU A 269 -10.41 -20.75 34.37
N PRO A 270 -10.18 -22.07 34.57
CA PRO A 270 -10.62 -23.10 33.63
C PRO A 270 -12.14 -23.34 33.73
N ILE A 271 -12.91 -22.61 32.93
CA ILE A 271 -14.39 -22.68 32.86
C ILE A 271 -14.88 -23.96 32.14
N TYR A 272 -14.09 -24.48 31.19
CA TYR A 272 -14.45 -25.60 30.31
C TYR A 272 -13.62 -26.87 30.57
N PRO A 273 -14.18 -28.10 30.42
CA PRO A 273 -13.45 -29.34 30.70
C PRO A 273 -12.12 -29.50 29.93
N TYR A 274 -12.07 -29.15 28.64
CA TYR A 274 -10.86 -29.28 27.84
C TYR A 274 -9.71 -28.38 28.34
N GLN A 275 -10.01 -27.26 29.01
CA GLN A 275 -9.00 -26.38 29.62
C GLN A 275 -8.28 -27.08 30.77
N THR A 276 -8.99 -27.96 31.48
CA THR A 276 -8.42 -28.78 32.55
C THR A 276 -7.38 -29.75 32.00
N GLU A 277 -7.65 -30.37 30.83
CA GLU A 277 -6.70 -31.27 30.17
C GLU A 277 -5.50 -30.52 29.55
N LEU A 278 -5.75 -29.35 28.93
CA LEU A 278 -4.70 -28.44 28.46
C LEU A 278 -3.72 -28.09 29.58
N LEU A 279 -4.25 -27.73 30.75
CA LEU A 279 -3.47 -27.40 31.93
C LEU A 279 -2.67 -28.59 32.45
N ILE A 280 -3.29 -29.76 32.61
CA ILE A 280 -2.59 -30.97 33.08
C ILE A 280 -1.39 -31.28 32.16
N LYS A 281 -1.57 -31.22 30.83
CA LYS A 281 -0.49 -31.43 29.85
C LYS A 281 0.60 -30.36 29.97
N PHE A 282 0.23 -29.08 30.05
CA PHE A 282 1.17 -27.97 30.23
C PHE A 282 2.02 -28.13 31.51
N PHE A 283 1.41 -28.46 32.65
CA PHE A 283 2.13 -28.63 33.91
C PHE A 283 3.03 -29.88 33.94
N MET A 284 2.74 -30.93 33.15
CA MET A 284 3.67 -32.05 32.96
C MET A 284 4.99 -31.59 32.31
N GLU A 285 4.94 -30.71 31.30
CA GLU A 285 6.14 -30.16 30.66
C GLU A 285 7.02 -29.37 31.64
N PHE A 286 6.40 -28.71 32.63
CA PHE A 286 7.10 -27.98 33.71
C PHE A 286 7.40 -28.82 34.96
N LYS A 287 7.40 -30.16 34.87
CA LYS A 287 7.71 -31.10 35.96
C LYS A 287 6.80 -30.97 37.19
N GLY A 288 5.50 -30.72 36.99
CA GLY A 288 4.50 -30.76 38.06
C GLY A 288 4.66 -29.65 39.12
N ARG A 289 5.19 -28.47 38.73
CA ARG A 289 5.32 -27.32 39.64
C ARG A 289 3.96 -26.88 40.22
N THR A 290 3.97 -26.50 41.49
CA THR A 290 2.78 -26.06 42.23
C THR A 290 2.63 -24.54 42.13
N CYS A 291 1.64 -24.03 41.38
CA CYS A 291 1.42 -22.60 41.16
C CYS A 291 0.00 -22.16 41.57
N TRP A 292 -0.20 -20.87 41.85
CA TRP A 292 -1.54 -20.29 42.01
C TRP A 292 -2.36 -20.39 40.71
N ILE A 293 -3.65 -20.70 40.80
CA ILE A 293 -4.63 -20.76 39.70
C ILE A 293 -6.00 -20.25 40.20
N GLY A 294 -6.86 -19.75 39.32
CA GLY A 294 -8.16 -19.19 39.67
C GLY A 294 -9.24 -20.25 39.95
N LEU A 295 -10.33 -19.83 40.61
CA LEU A 295 -11.51 -20.66 40.88
C LEU A 295 -12.76 -19.96 40.32
N TYR A 296 -13.54 -20.67 39.50
CA TYR A 296 -14.73 -20.09 38.89
C TYR A 296 -15.84 -19.83 39.93
N LYS A 297 -16.40 -18.62 39.92
CA LYS A 297 -17.46 -18.17 40.84
C LYS A 297 -18.75 -17.89 40.06
N PRO A 298 -19.75 -18.78 40.07
CA PRO A 298 -20.99 -18.57 39.33
C PRO A 298 -21.75 -17.35 39.85
N SER A 299 -22.15 -16.47 38.95
CA SER A 299 -22.69 -15.13 39.26
C SER A 299 -24.01 -15.12 40.04
N ASN A 300 -24.71 -16.25 40.14
CA ASN A 300 -26.10 -16.33 40.63
C ASN A 300 -26.29 -17.23 41.88
N ARG A 301 -25.22 -17.62 42.60
CA ARG A 301 -25.34 -18.30 43.91
C ARG A 301 -24.35 -17.77 44.94
N THR A 302 -24.83 -17.50 46.14
CA THR A 302 -23.99 -17.07 47.27
C THR A 302 -23.19 -18.23 47.88
N LYS A 303 -21.89 -18.00 48.09
CA LYS A 303 -20.97 -18.82 48.91
C LYS A 303 -20.63 -20.24 48.41
N MET A 304 -20.60 -20.49 47.10
CA MET A 304 -20.02 -21.71 46.52
C MET A 304 -19.12 -21.40 45.32
N CYS A 305 -17.82 -21.69 45.45
CA CYS A 305 -16.85 -21.66 44.34
C CYS A 305 -16.82 -23.02 43.64
N LYS A 306 -16.65 -23.05 42.31
CA LYS A 306 -16.58 -24.28 41.52
C LYS A 306 -15.29 -24.34 40.69
N TRP A 307 -14.89 -25.56 40.36
CA TRP A 307 -13.77 -25.83 39.46
C TRP A 307 -14.16 -25.85 37.99
N TRP A 308 -15.46 -25.77 37.68
CA TRP A 308 -16.02 -25.97 36.34
C TRP A 308 -17.46 -25.47 36.26
N SER A 309 -18.07 -25.58 35.08
CA SER A 309 -19.48 -25.25 34.81
C SER A 309 -20.48 -26.41 35.00
N THR A 310 -20.03 -27.67 34.99
CA THR A 310 -20.89 -28.88 34.91
C THR A 310 -21.33 -29.47 36.26
N ASP A 311 -21.62 -28.62 37.23
CA ASP A 311 -22.39 -28.88 38.45
C ASP A 311 -21.98 -29.99 39.45
N ILE A 312 -20.84 -30.69 39.30
CA ILE A 312 -20.17 -31.27 40.51
C ILE A 312 -19.88 -30.12 41.48
N ASP A 313 -20.53 -30.16 42.63
CA ASP A 313 -20.19 -29.34 43.78
C ASP A 313 -18.92 -29.90 44.42
N VAL A 314 -17.81 -29.16 44.31
CA VAL A 314 -16.62 -29.42 45.13
C VAL A 314 -16.98 -29.06 46.56
N SER A 315 -17.31 -30.07 47.36
CA SER A 315 -17.87 -29.88 48.70
C SER A 315 -16.80 -29.41 49.72
N TYR A 316 -16.57 -28.10 49.79
CA TYR A 316 -15.72 -27.43 50.79
C TYR A 316 -16.16 -27.62 52.26
N THR A 317 -17.32 -28.25 52.50
CA THR A 317 -18.13 -28.24 53.74
C THR A 317 -17.47 -28.81 55.02
N ARG A 318 -16.20 -29.22 54.99
CA ARG A 318 -15.47 -29.75 56.16
C ARG A 318 -14.11 -29.11 56.45
N TRP A 319 -13.60 -28.20 55.61
CA TRP A 319 -12.21 -27.70 55.75
C TRP A 319 -12.08 -26.21 56.07
N ALA A 320 -13.11 -25.39 55.90
CA ALA A 320 -13.05 -23.98 56.28
C ALA A 320 -14.45 -23.41 56.59
N ARG A 321 -14.49 -22.24 57.24
CA ARG A 321 -15.73 -21.47 57.45
C ARG A 321 -16.14 -20.75 56.15
N PRO A 322 -17.41 -20.33 55.99
CA PRO A 322 -17.87 -19.64 54.78
C PRO A 322 -17.14 -18.32 54.47
N GLU A 323 -16.49 -17.70 55.46
CA GLU A 323 -15.58 -16.56 55.29
C GLU A 323 -14.34 -16.90 54.42
N ALA A 324 -13.92 -18.17 54.33
CA ALA A 324 -12.70 -18.53 53.61
C ALA A 324 -12.80 -18.35 52.08
N CYS A 325 -14.01 -18.29 51.52
CA CYS A 325 -14.24 -17.95 50.11
C CYS A 325 -14.10 -16.43 49.81
N GLU A 326 -13.61 -15.64 50.77
CA GLU A 326 -13.15 -14.25 50.58
C GLU A 326 -11.63 -14.16 50.29
N PHE A 327 -10.90 -15.26 50.50
CA PHE A 327 -9.55 -15.42 49.99
C PHE A 327 -9.58 -16.03 48.59
N ASP A 328 -8.76 -15.50 47.68
CA ASP A 328 -8.63 -16.00 46.31
C ASP A 328 -7.63 -17.18 46.32
N GLU A 329 -7.94 -18.21 47.12
CA GLU A 329 -7.06 -19.35 47.38
C GLU A 329 -7.02 -20.29 46.18
N GLY A 330 -5.99 -20.09 45.35
CA GLY A 330 -5.65 -21.00 44.26
C GLY A 330 -5.15 -22.36 44.74
N ALA A 331 -5.01 -23.28 43.80
CA ALA A 331 -4.92 -24.71 44.07
C ALA A 331 -3.71 -25.38 43.39
N ILE A 332 -3.29 -26.50 43.95
CA ILE A 332 -2.09 -27.24 43.56
C ILE A 332 -2.46 -28.44 42.65
N ILE A 333 -1.67 -28.63 41.61
CA ILE A 333 -1.59 -29.88 40.83
C ILE A 333 -0.61 -30.82 41.53
N PHE A 334 -0.98 -32.08 41.66
CA PHE A 334 -0.09 -33.14 42.16
C PHE A 334 0.21 -34.13 41.03
N ASP A 335 1.49 -34.39 40.78
CA ASP A 335 1.96 -35.40 39.84
C ASP A 335 2.44 -36.64 40.59
N ILE A 336 1.56 -37.64 40.74
CA ILE A 336 1.91 -38.98 41.22
C ILE A 336 1.21 -40.00 40.32
N PRO A 337 1.89 -40.57 39.31
CA PRO A 337 1.32 -41.60 38.45
C PRO A 337 0.78 -42.78 39.28
N PRO A 338 -0.41 -43.33 38.95
CA PRO A 338 -1.24 -43.06 37.78
C PRO A 338 -2.33 -41.98 37.97
N PHE A 339 -2.30 -41.19 39.06
CA PHE A 339 -3.41 -40.32 39.45
C PHE A 339 -3.12 -38.83 39.21
N TYR A 340 -3.68 -38.27 38.15
CA TYR A 340 -3.64 -36.83 37.87
C TYR A 340 -4.86 -36.13 38.51
N GLY A 341 -4.64 -35.00 39.19
CA GLY A 341 -5.73 -34.29 39.86
C GLY A 341 -5.34 -33.00 40.57
N TRP A 342 -6.35 -32.39 41.18
CA TRP A 342 -6.30 -31.06 41.79
C TRP A 342 -6.57 -31.14 43.31
N SER A 343 -5.88 -30.32 44.10
CA SER A 343 -6.18 -30.16 45.53
C SER A 343 -5.90 -28.73 45.99
N LEU A 344 -6.72 -28.21 46.91
CA LEU A 344 -6.53 -26.88 47.48
C LEU A 344 -5.51 -26.93 48.62
N ALA A 345 -4.68 -25.89 48.72
CA ALA A 345 -3.71 -25.72 49.78
C ALA A 345 -3.81 -24.30 50.36
N ARG A 346 -3.78 -24.19 51.69
CA ARG A 346 -3.82 -22.89 52.39
C ARG A 346 -2.45 -22.17 52.43
N ASP A 347 -1.45 -22.70 51.73
CA ASP A 347 -0.06 -22.27 51.90
C ASP A 347 0.26 -21.02 51.07
N ARG A 348 1.02 -20.09 51.65
CA ARG A 348 1.16 -18.71 51.17
C ARG A 348 2.43 -18.46 50.34
N SER A 349 3.22 -19.50 50.08
CA SER A 349 4.52 -19.41 49.40
C SER A 349 4.66 -20.36 48.20
N LEU A 350 3.64 -20.44 47.33
CA LEU A 350 3.82 -21.07 46.02
C LEU A 350 4.77 -20.22 45.16
N PRO A 351 5.77 -20.82 44.47
CA PRO A 351 6.82 -20.09 43.75
C PRO A 351 6.37 -19.44 42.44
N CYS A 352 5.14 -19.70 41.99
CA CYS A 352 4.63 -19.29 40.68
C CYS A 352 3.12 -19.05 40.70
N ALA A 353 2.62 -18.31 39.71
CA ALA A 353 1.20 -18.04 39.50
C ALA A 353 0.84 -18.18 38.01
N LEU A 354 -0.34 -18.73 37.73
CA LEU A 354 -0.88 -18.82 36.38
C LEU A 354 -1.88 -17.67 36.17
N CYS A 355 -1.46 -16.68 35.39
CA CYS A 355 -2.23 -15.48 35.07
C CYS A 355 -3.13 -15.71 33.85
N GLU A 356 -4.28 -15.04 33.82
CA GLU A 356 -5.13 -14.91 32.62
C GLU A 356 -4.90 -13.54 31.97
N PHE A 357 -4.72 -13.52 30.65
CA PHE A 357 -4.59 -12.29 29.86
C PHE A 357 -5.42 -12.38 28.58
N THR A 358 -6.16 -11.32 28.24
CA THR A 358 -6.84 -11.20 26.93
C THR A 358 -5.95 -10.42 25.98
N VAL A 359 -5.58 -11.01 24.84
CA VAL A 359 -4.75 -10.34 23.83
C VAL A 359 -5.59 -9.35 23.02
N LYS A 360 -5.26 -8.06 23.11
CA LYS A 360 -5.78 -7.03 22.19
C LYS A 360 -4.86 -6.96 20.98
N LEU A 361 -5.42 -7.15 19.79
CA LEU A 361 -4.70 -7.06 18.53
C LEU A 361 -4.95 -5.70 17.88
N ASN A 362 -3.87 -5.05 17.43
CA ASN A 362 -3.95 -3.89 16.54
C ASN A 362 -4.28 -4.35 15.11
N ASP A 363 -4.90 -3.50 14.31
CA ASP A 363 -5.09 -3.77 12.89
C ASP A 363 -3.74 -3.78 12.15
N CYS A 364 -3.54 -4.80 11.32
CA CYS A 364 -2.34 -4.97 10.52
C CYS A 364 -2.56 -4.38 9.11
N SER A 365 -1.58 -3.63 8.62
CA SER A 365 -1.54 -3.14 7.25
C SER A 365 -0.32 -3.70 6.51
N LEU A 366 -0.47 -3.80 5.18
CA LEU A 366 0.56 -4.25 4.25
C LEU A 366 0.80 -3.13 3.24
N GLU A 367 2.05 -2.74 3.01
CA GLU A 367 2.41 -1.77 1.99
C GLU A 367 3.50 -2.36 1.08
N LEU A 368 3.33 -2.20 -0.23
CA LEU A 368 4.26 -2.60 -1.27
C LEU A 368 4.89 -1.40 -1.96
N ARG A 369 6.20 -1.50 -2.20
CA ARG A 369 6.98 -0.51 -2.95
C ARG A 369 7.90 -1.22 -3.95
N PHE A 370 7.91 -0.78 -5.20
CA PHE A 370 8.85 -1.28 -6.21
C PHE A 370 10.23 -0.60 -6.04
N LEU A 371 11.32 -1.36 -6.17
CA LEU A 371 12.70 -0.88 -6.18
C LEU A 371 13.31 -1.08 -7.58
N PRO A 372 13.19 -0.11 -8.52
CA PRO A 372 13.44 -0.34 -9.94
C PRO A 372 14.91 -0.61 -10.33
N LEU A 373 15.85 -0.26 -9.46
CA LEU A 373 17.28 -0.47 -9.69
C LEU A 373 17.69 -1.92 -9.38
N GLU A 374 17.12 -2.47 -8.30
CA GLU A 374 17.41 -3.79 -7.75
C GLU A 374 16.54 -4.91 -8.38
N SER A 375 15.49 -4.54 -9.13
CA SER A 375 14.46 -5.47 -9.64
C SER A 375 13.79 -6.29 -8.52
N GLN A 376 13.60 -5.67 -7.36
CA GLN A 376 12.93 -6.25 -6.20
C GLN A 376 11.72 -5.41 -5.77
N ILE A 377 10.84 -6.02 -4.98
CA ILE A 377 9.70 -5.37 -4.34
C ILE A 377 9.93 -5.44 -2.84
N GLU A 378 9.77 -4.30 -2.18
CA GLU A 378 9.77 -4.17 -0.74
C GLU A 378 8.34 -4.33 -0.21
N LEU A 379 8.18 -5.13 0.84
CA LEU A 379 6.93 -5.33 1.56
C LEU A 379 7.12 -4.91 3.02
N THR A 380 6.45 -3.83 3.40
CA THR A 380 6.36 -3.35 4.78
C THR A 380 5.11 -3.92 5.43
N ILE A 381 5.26 -4.43 6.65
CA ILE A 381 4.19 -5.04 7.44
C ILE A 381 4.14 -4.32 8.80
N HIS A 382 3.07 -3.56 9.05
CA HIS A 382 2.84 -2.91 10.34
C HIS A 382 1.92 -3.76 11.22
N ASN A 383 2.17 -3.76 12.53
CA ASN A 383 1.51 -4.63 13.51
C ASN A 383 1.60 -6.12 13.10
N TYR A 384 2.78 -6.57 12.64
CA TYR A 384 2.98 -7.93 12.10
C TYR A 384 2.59 -9.06 13.07
N GLY A 385 2.54 -8.77 14.38
CA GLY A 385 2.06 -9.67 15.41
C GLY A 385 0.66 -10.22 15.14
N SER A 386 -0.22 -9.40 14.56
CA SER A 386 -1.64 -9.69 14.29
C SER A 386 -1.90 -10.58 13.06
N ILE A 387 -0.87 -11.05 12.35
CA ILE A 387 -1.02 -11.98 11.21
C ILE A 387 -1.18 -13.43 11.70
N SER A 388 -2.14 -14.15 11.10
CA SER A 388 -2.42 -15.57 11.31
C SER A 388 -1.21 -16.48 11.02
N MET A 389 -1.06 -17.54 11.81
CA MET A 389 0.05 -18.50 11.73
C MET A 389 -0.43 -19.97 11.83
N VAL A 390 -1.38 -20.37 10.97
CA VAL A 390 -1.79 -21.78 10.82
C VAL A 390 -0.75 -22.52 9.98
N ASN A 391 -0.04 -23.47 10.60
CA ASN A 391 1.05 -24.27 10.00
C ASN A 391 2.28 -23.48 9.48
N LYS A 392 2.09 -22.31 8.83
CA LYS A 392 3.10 -21.36 8.31
C LYS A 392 2.55 -19.92 8.43
N PHE A 393 3.35 -18.92 8.03
CA PHE A 393 2.86 -17.55 7.85
C PHE A 393 1.67 -17.50 6.88
N SER A 394 0.54 -16.93 7.30
CA SER A 394 -0.64 -16.76 6.46
C SER A 394 -0.55 -15.47 5.61
N LEU A 395 0.55 -15.33 4.86
CA LEU A 395 0.89 -14.20 3.99
C LEU A 395 1.23 -14.70 2.58
N TYR A 396 0.59 -14.11 1.56
CA TYR A 396 0.61 -14.60 0.19
C TYR A 396 0.72 -13.43 -0.79
N CYS A 397 1.77 -13.40 -1.59
CA CYS A 397 1.97 -12.38 -2.61
C CYS A 397 1.65 -12.96 -4.00
N PHE A 398 1.09 -12.12 -4.87
CA PHE A 398 0.57 -12.48 -6.19
C PHE A 398 0.99 -11.46 -7.25
N SER A 399 1.13 -11.94 -8.49
CA SER A 399 1.35 -11.14 -9.70
C SER A 399 0.42 -11.60 -10.81
N ASP A 400 0.08 -10.71 -11.75
CA ASP A 400 -0.55 -11.06 -13.04
C ASP A 400 0.44 -11.26 -14.21
N THR A 401 1.77 -11.31 -13.94
CA THR A 401 2.84 -11.66 -14.90
C THR A 401 2.88 -13.17 -15.27
N ASN A 402 1.72 -13.80 -15.47
CA ASN A 402 1.61 -15.23 -15.73
C ASN A 402 1.07 -15.53 -17.14
N GLU A 403 1.70 -16.46 -17.85
CA GLU A 403 1.28 -16.86 -19.20
C GLU A 403 0.18 -17.94 -19.17
N ASP A 404 0.15 -18.78 -18.13
CA ASP A 404 -0.76 -19.93 -18.01
C ASP A 404 -2.15 -19.59 -17.42
N ASP A 405 -2.27 -18.49 -16.67
CA ASP A 405 -3.41 -18.21 -15.79
C ASP A 405 -3.49 -16.71 -15.43
N PHE A 406 -4.61 -16.24 -14.86
CA PHE A 406 -4.84 -14.82 -14.55
C PHE A 406 -4.00 -14.27 -13.38
N LYS A 407 -3.37 -15.15 -12.59
CA LYS A 407 -2.46 -14.78 -11.51
C LYS A 407 -1.44 -15.88 -11.20
N LYS A 408 -0.39 -15.52 -10.46
CA LYS A 408 0.72 -16.40 -10.04
C LYS A 408 1.18 -16.02 -8.64
N ARG A 409 1.29 -17.02 -7.76
CA ARG A 409 1.82 -16.83 -6.40
C ARG A 409 3.34 -16.65 -6.43
N ILE A 410 3.80 -15.66 -5.70
CA ILE A 410 5.20 -15.26 -5.57
C ILE A 410 5.79 -15.96 -4.33
N PRO A 411 7.02 -16.49 -4.39
CA PRO A 411 7.73 -16.92 -3.18
C PRO A 411 8.12 -15.69 -2.34
N VAL A 412 7.64 -15.62 -1.10
CA VAL A 412 8.19 -14.70 -0.10
C VAL A 412 9.50 -15.31 0.38
N LEU A 413 10.62 -14.63 0.16
CA LEU A 413 11.93 -15.08 0.62
C LEU A 413 12.08 -14.90 2.14
N ASN A 414 13.11 -15.54 2.70
CA ASN A 414 13.34 -15.60 4.15
C ASN A 414 13.31 -14.21 4.79
N TYR A 415 12.55 -14.08 5.89
CA TYR A 415 12.37 -12.84 6.62
C TYR A 415 13.69 -12.31 7.18
N HIS A 416 14.25 -11.30 6.52
CA HIS A 416 15.38 -10.53 7.06
C HIS A 416 14.85 -9.57 8.12
N HIS A 417 15.06 -9.91 9.39
CA HIS A 417 14.59 -9.12 10.53
C HIS A 417 15.35 -7.79 10.69
N LEU A 418 14.95 -6.80 9.91
CA LEU A 418 15.18 -5.38 10.19
C LEU A 418 13.90 -4.83 10.85
N SER A 419 13.91 -4.72 12.18
CA SER A 419 12.71 -4.37 12.96
C SER A 419 13.01 -3.50 14.17
N ASN A 420 12.33 -2.35 14.23
CA ASN A 420 11.78 -1.87 15.51
C ASN A 420 10.52 -2.69 15.83
N SER A 421 10.10 -2.71 17.10
CA SER A 421 9.25 -3.77 17.70
C SER A 421 8.02 -4.24 16.92
N ASP A 422 7.36 -3.38 16.15
CA ASP A 422 6.04 -3.65 15.55
C ASP A 422 5.99 -3.60 14.01
N THR A 423 7.09 -3.26 13.35
CA THR A 423 7.17 -3.19 11.87
C THR A 423 8.25 -4.13 11.34
N VAL A 424 7.90 -4.92 10.31
CA VAL A 424 8.81 -5.81 9.59
C VAL A 424 8.86 -5.40 8.12
N ILE A 425 10.06 -5.21 7.59
CA ILE A 425 10.30 -5.00 6.16
C ILE A 425 10.91 -6.28 5.58
N THR A 426 10.38 -6.76 4.47
CA THR A 426 10.95 -7.88 3.72
C THR A 426 11.02 -7.59 2.23
N ARG A 427 11.76 -8.40 1.48
CA ARG A 427 11.97 -8.22 0.03
C ARG A 427 11.49 -9.44 -0.74
N LEU A 428 10.91 -9.18 -1.90
CA LEU A 428 10.36 -10.16 -2.84
C LEU A 428 11.08 -9.98 -4.18
N ASP A 429 11.54 -11.08 -4.77
CA ASP A 429 12.05 -11.06 -6.14
C ASP A 429 10.90 -10.86 -7.13
N THR A 430 11.13 -10.03 -8.15
CA THR A 430 10.15 -9.84 -9.24
C THR A 430 10.04 -11.11 -10.08
N VAL A 431 8.80 -11.51 -10.40
CA VAL A 431 8.52 -12.77 -11.09
C VAL A 431 8.63 -12.58 -12.60
N VAL A 432 9.85 -12.83 -13.09
CA VAL A 432 10.29 -12.68 -14.49
C VAL A 432 10.35 -11.21 -14.91
N ASN A 433 11.12 -10.91 -15.96
CA ASN A 433 11.35 -9.58 -16.53
C ASN A 433 10.10 -8.92 -17.17
N LEU A 434 8.89 -9.40 -16.85
CA LEU A 434 7.61 -8.91 -17.36
C LEU A 434 7.06 -7.73 -16.55
N THR A 435 6.28 -6.88 -17.20
CA THR A 435 5.52 -5.81 -16.54
C THR A 435 4.17 -6.34 -16.05
N GLY A 436 3.74 -6.00 -14.83
CA GLY A 436 2.44 -6.43 -14.30
C GLY A 436 2.13 -5.92 -12.89
N TYR A 437 0.90 -6.13 -12.43
CA TYR A 437 0.48 -5.73 -11.09
C TYR A 437 0.87 -6.76 -10.03
N TYR A 438 1.46 -6.27 -8.95
CA TYR A 438 1.85 -7.05 -7.78
C TYR A 438 1.03 -6.61 -6.56
N TRP A 439 0.59 -7.57 -5.74
CA TRP A 439 -0.14 -7.33 -4.49
C TRP A 439 0.07 -8.48 -3.50
N CYS A 440 -0.06 -8.19 -2.20
CA CYS A 440 -0.01 -9.21 -1.15
C CYS A 440 -1.31 -9.23 -0.33
N GLU A 441 -1.65 -10.41 0.16
CA GLU A 441 -2.82 -10.69 0.97
C GLU A 441 -2.41 -11.49 2.20
N ALA A 442 -2.97 -11.16 3.37
CA ALA A 442 -2.74 -11.87 4.62
C ALA A 442 -4.04 -12.08 5.39
N PHE A 443 -4.06 -13.09 6.27
CA PHE A 443 -5.20 -13.33 7.18
C PHE A 443 -4.92 -12.70 8.55
N GLN A 444 -5.88 -11.92 9.06
CA GLN A 444 -5.82 -11.38 10.42
C GLN A 444 -6.08 -12.51 11.44
N TYR A 445 -5.39 -12.51 12.58
CA TYR A 445 -5.45 -13.63 13.54
C TYR A 445 -6.85 -13.82 14.16
N ASN A 446 -7.63 -12.75 14.31
CA ASN A 446 -8.96 -12.74 14.93
C ASN A 446 -10.13 -12.77 13.93
N SER A 447 -9.88 -12.97 12.63
CA SER A 447 -10.93 -12.83 11.61
C SER A 447 -10.71 -13.68 10.35
N GLU A 448 -11.80 -14.02 9.66
CA GLU A 448 -11.73 -14.54 8.28
C GLU A 448 -11.39 -13.43 7.25
N ASN A 449 -11.28 -12.17 7.69
CA ASN A 449 -10.90 -11.03 6.86
C ASN A 449 -9.51 -11.19 6.24
N VAL A 450 -9.46 -11.00 4.92
CA VAL A 450 -8.21 -10.90 4.15
C VAL A 450 -7.74 -9.45 4.14
N ILE A 451 -6.67 -9.15 4.87
CA ILE A 451 -5.88 -7.92 4.78
C ILE A 451 -5.24 -7.89 3.38
N LYS A 452 -5.27 -6.73 2.71
CA LYS A 452 -4.69 -6.56 1.37
C LYS A 452 -3.75 -5.37 1.35
N SER A 453 -2.64 -5.47 0.61
CA SER A 453 -1.78 -4.33 0.32
C SER A 453 -2.39 -3.40 -0.72
N ASN A 454 -1.79 -2.23 -0.89
CA ASN A 454 -1.85 -1.53 -2.19
C ASN A 454 -1.41 -2.48 -3.32
N ARG A 455 -1.94 -2.27 -4.52
CA ARG A 455 -1.39 -2.88 -5.74
C ARG A 455 -0.33 -1.93 -6.30
N ILE A 456 0.74 -2.47 -6.86
CA ILE A 456 1.79 -1.70 -7.55
C ILE A 456 2.00 -2.25 -8.95
N LEU A 457 2.28 -1.40 -9.93
CA LEU A 457 2.72 -1.79 -11.25
C LEU A 457 4.25 -1.89 -11.26
N VAL A 458 4.76 -3.08 -11.50
CA VAL A 458 6.19 -3.37 -11.59
C VAL A 458 6.56 -3.41 -13.06
N THR A 459 7.55 -2.62 -13.49
CA THR A 459 8.00 -2.54 -14.89
C THR A 459 9.45 -2.98 -15.04
N SER A 460 9.76 -3.84 -16.01
CA SER A 460 11.12 -4.34 -16.26
C SER A 460 11.65 -3.90 -17.64
N ARG A 461 12.06 -2.62 -17.71
CA ARG A 461 12.53 -1.95 -18.94
C ARG A 461 13.91 -2.40 -19.46
N LYS A 462 14.64 -3.27 -18.75
CA LYS A 462 15.99 -3.71 -19.16
C LYS A 462 15.99 -4.75 -20.29
N GLU A 463 14.88 -5.47 -20.52
CA GLU A 463 14.79 -6.49 -21.59
C GLU A 463 13.50 -6.43 -22.44
N HIS A 464 12.46 -5.74 -21.98
CA HIS A 464 11.15 -5.74 -22.63
C HIS A 464 10.89 -4.47 -23.44
N GLY A 465 10.04 -4.61 -24.47
CA GLY A 465 9.51 -3.50 -25.24
C GLY A 465 8.19 -3.01 -24.63
N TYR A 466 7.27 -2.54 -25.47
CA TYR A 466 5.99 -2.03 -25.04
C TYR A 466 4.99 -3.14 -24.67
N GLU A 467 4.10 -2.81 -23.74
CA GLU A 467 2.93 -3.63 -23.40
C GLU A 467 1.69 -3.18 -24.20
N PHE A 468 0.87 -4.14 -24.63
CA PHE A 468 -0.35 -3.88 -25.42
C PHE A 468 -1.57 -4.64 -24.89
N SER A 469 -2.69 -3.94 -24.76
CA SER A 469 -3.99 -4.48 -24.33
C SER A 469 -4.83 -4.87 -25.55
N LEU A 470 -5.13 -6.17 -25.66
CA LEU A 470 -5.97 -6.78 -26.70
C LEU A 470 -7.27 -7.29 -26.06
N TYR A 471 -8.41 -6.80 -26.55
CA TYR A 471 -9.73 -7.20 -26.07
C TYR A 471 -10.50 -7.89 -27.20
N ILE A 472 -10.88 -9.16 -26.99
CA ILE A 472 -11.44 -10.05 -28.02
C ILE A 472 -12.71 -10.75 -27.55
N GLU A 473 -13.59 -11.05 -28.50
CA GLU A 473 -14.78 -11.90 -28.35
C GLU A 473 -14.58 -13.20 -29.15
N VAL A 474 -14.75 -14.35 -28.49
CA VAL A 474 -14.56 -15.69 -29.07
C VAL A 474 -15.80 -16.55 -28.79
N GLN A 475 -16.28 -17.27 -29.81
CA GLN A 475 -17.41 -18.17 -29.68
C GLN A 475 -16.98 -19.50 -29.01
N VAL A 476 -17.75 -19.97 -28.05
CA VAL A 476 -17.54 -21.22 -27.31
C VAL A 476 -18.64 -22.22 -27.69
N GLN A 477 -18.37 -23.52 -27.56
CA GLN A 477 -19.36 -24.58 -27.77
C GLN A 477 -20.38 -24.59 -26.63
N SER A 478 -21.65 -24.84 -26.94
CA SER A 478 -22.82 -24.63 -26.05
C SER A 478 -22.86 -25.47 -24.77
N GLU A 479 -21.96 -26.45 -24.62
CA GLU A 479 -21.90 -27.37 -23.47
C GLU A 479 -20.57 -27.28 -22.69
N MET A 480 -19.64 -26.40 -23.09
CA MET A 480 -18.30 -26.31 -22.52
C MET A 480 -18.16 -25.15 -21.52
N ASP A 481 -17.69 -25.44 -20.30
CA ASP A 481 -17.14 -24.42 -19.39
C ASP A 481 -15.70 -24.05 -19.83
N PRO A 482 -15.46 -22.84 -20.38
CA PRO A 482 -14.16 -22.45 -20.92
C PRO A 482 -13.07 -22.26 -19.87
N PHE A 483 -13.41 -22.18 -18.58
CA PHE A 483 -12.43 -22.11 -17.50
C PHE A 483 -11.92 -23.50 -17.14
N THR A 484 -12.85 -24.45 -16.99
CA THR A 484 -12.52 -25.86 -16.68
C THR A 484 -11.69 -26.52 -17.79
N THR A 485 -11.87 -26.11 -19.05
CA THR A 485 -11.07 -26.58 -20.19
C THR A 485 -9.82 -25.75 -20.50
N ARG A 486 -9.51 -24.72 -19.69
CA ARG A 486 -8.41 -23.76 -19.92
C ARG A 486 -8.42 -23.11 -21.31
N PHE A 487 -9.61 -22.79 -21.82
CA PHE A 487 -9.79 -22.24 -23.16
C PHE A 487 -9.06 -20.90 -23.38
N HIS A 488 -8.99 -20.04 -22.35
CA HIS A 488 -8.23 -18.78 -22.38
C HIS A 488 -6.74 -19.00 -22.65
N TYR A 489 -6.12 -20.00 -21.99
CA TYR A 489 -4.72 -20.36 -22.18
C TYR A 489 -4.45 -20.85 -23.60
N GLU A 490 -5.30 -21.75 -24.12
CA GLU A 490 -5.13 -22.26 -25.49
C GLU A 490 -5.33 -21.15 -26.54
N ILE A 491 -6.23 -20.19 -26.31
CA ILE A 491 -6.34 -18.98 -27.14
C ILE A 491 -5.08 -18.11 -27.06
N CYS A 492 -4.56 -17.78 -25.87
CA CYS A 492 -3.32 -17.01 -25.71
C CYS A 492 -2.12 -17.67 -26.41
N LYS A 493 -2.00 -19.00 -26.28
CA LYS A 493 -0.97 -19.82 -26.93
C LYS A 493 -1.10 -19.83 -28.46
N GLN A 494 -2.31 -19.97 -29.00
CA GLN A 494 -2.56 -19.88 -30.44
C GLN A 494 -2.27 -18.48 -30.99
N LEU A 495 -2.60 -17.42 -30.23
CA LEU A 495 -2.25 -16.04 -30.56
C LEU A 495 -0.73 -15.85 -30.59
N SER A 496 0.01 -16.34 -29.59
CA SER A 496 1.48 -16.28 -29.57
C SER A 496 2.09 -16.95 -30.81
N LEU A 497 1.70 -18.20 -31.08
CA LEU A 497 2.17 -18.97 -32.26
C LEU A 497 1.74 -18.38 -33.61
N PHE A 498 0.74 -17.48 -33.63
CA PHE A 498 0.34 -16.73 -34.81
C PHE A 498 1.18 -15.46 -34.98
N ILE A 499 1.44 -14.72 -33.89
CA ILE A 499 2.21 -13.47 -33.89
C ILE A 499 3.69 -13.73 -34.15
N GLU A 500 4.28 -14.77 -33.55
CA GLU A 500 5.70 -15.13 -33.72
C GLU A 500 6.12 -15.41 -35.17
N ARG A 501 5.15 -15.66 -36.06
CA ARG A 501 5.38 -15.82 -37.52
C ARG A 501 5.81 -14.53 -38.21
N LYS A 502 5.53 -13.36 -37.63
CA LYS A 502 5.94 -12.05 -38.16
C LYS A 502 6.73 -11.20 -37.15
N TYR A 503 6.38 -11.23 -35.86
CA TYR A 503 7.09 -10.51 -34.81
C TYR A 503 7.65 -11.52 -33.81
N LYS A 504 8.96 -11.78 -33.86
CA LYS A 504 9.64 -12.75 -32.98
C LYS A 504 9.71 -12.23 -31.55
N ARG A 505 9.66 -13.13 -30.55
CA ARG A 505 9.82 -12.81 -29.11
C ARG A 505 8.71 -11.90 -28.54
N VAL A 506 7.45 -12.20 -28.86
CA VAL A 506 6.32 -11.74 -28.04
C VAL A 506 6.06 -12.69 -26.87
N LEU A 507 5.36 -12.21 -25.85
CA LEU A 507 4.69 -13.03 -24.84
C LEU A 507 3.22 -12.62 -24.78
N VAL A 508 2.31 -13.59 -24.67
CA VAL A 508 0.86 -13.37 -24.75
C VAL A 508 0.19 -13.99 -23.53
N ARG A 509 -0.41 -13.17 -22.66
CA ARG A 509 -0.97 -13.62 -21.37
C ARG A 509 -2.43 -13.23 -21.13
N PRO A 510 -3.24 -14.07 -20.46
CA PRO A 510 -4.63 -13.76 -20.13
C PRO A 510 -4.72 -12.87 -18.87
N MET A 511 -5.28 -11.67 -18.99
CA MET A 511 -5.39 -10.72 -17.87
C MET A 511 -6.76 -10.76 -17.18
N ARG A 512 -7.85 -10.83 -17.95
CA ARG A 512 -9.23 -11.00 -17.46
C ARG A 512 -10.09 -11.77 -18.45
N ALA A 513 -11.19 -12.37 -17.97
CA ALA A 513 -12.14 -13.09 -18.80
C ALA A 513 -13.58 -12.89 -18.32
N TYR A 514 -14.54 -12.90 -19.25
CA TYR A 514 -15.96 -12.78 -18.98
C TYR A 514 -16.72 -13.74 -19.89
N PHE A 515 -17.69 -14.49 -19.37
CA PHE A 515 -18.48 -15.44 -20.18
C PHE A 515 -19.95 -15.01 -20.25
N ASP A 516 -20.44 -14.83 -21.47
CA ASP A 516 -21.85 -14.63 -21.80
C ASP A 516 -22.49 -16.01 -22.06
N GLU A 517 -23.17 -16.55 -21.03
CA GLU A 517 -23.82 -17.87 -21.11
C GLU A 517 -24.99 -17.88 -22.10
N HIS A 518 -25.67 -16.74 -22.33
CA HIS A 518 -26.78 -16.62 -23.26
C HIS A 518 -26.35 -16.61 -24.74
N ARG A 519 -25.15 -16.08 -25.04
CA ARG A 519 -24.59 -16.07 -26.41
C ARG A 519 -23.55 -17.17 -26.64
N HIS A 520 -23.19 -17.94 -25.60
CA HIS A 520 -22.06 -18.87 -25.56
C HIS A 520 -20.74 -18.22 -26.03
N ARG A 521 -20.40 -17.05 -25.48
CA ARG A 521 -19.18 -16.32 -25.86
C ARG A 521 -18.30 -16.02 -24.67
N ILE A 522 -17.00 -16.13 -24.87
CA ILE A 522 -16.01 -15.62 -23.93
C ILE A 522 -15.41 -14.33 -24.47
N ILE A 523 -15.38 -13.31 -23.63
CA ILE A 523 -14.65 -12.06 -23.87
C ILE A 523 -13.36 -12.15 -23.07
N LEU A 524 -12.22 -12.07 -23.75
CA LEU A 524 -10.88 -12.14 -23.14
C LEU A 524 -10.18 -10.79 -23.24
N LEU A 525 -9.59 -10.37 -22.13
CA LEU A 525 -8.62 -9.29 -22.06
C LEU A 525 -7.23 -9.92 -21.94
N ILE A 526 -6.38 -9.64 -22.91
CA ILE A 526 -5.09 -10.29 -23.13
C ILE A 526 -4.03 -9.20 -23.21
N HIS A 527 -2.88 -9.40 -22.57
CA HIS A 527 -1.70 -8.57 -22.81
C HIS A 527 -0.76 -9.24 -23.81
N ILE A 528 -0.21 -8.43 -24.70
CA ILE A 528 0.87 -8.80 -25.62
C ILE A 528 2.07 -7.93 -25.26
N SER A 529 3.12 -8.56 -24.77
CA SER A 529 4.39 -7.91 -24.43
C SER A 529 5.39 -8.15 -25.55
N THR A 530 6.01 -7.09 -26.07
CA THR A 530 7.18 -7.25 -26.96
C THR A 530 8.47 -7.37 -26.13
N ARG A 531 9.56 -7.75 -26.79
CA ARG A 531 10.93 -7.62 -26.26
C ARG A 531 11.71 -6.65 -27.14
N ASN A 532 12.50 -5.79 -26.51
CA ASN A 532 13.05 -4.57 -27.11
C ASN A 532 13.71 -4.81 -28.50
N THR A 533 13.15 -4.19 -29.54
CA THR A 533 13.69 -4.18 -30.92
C THR A 533 14.23 -2.83 -31.39
N LEU A 534 14.43 -1.86 -30.49
CA LEU A 534 14.79 -0.47 -30.81
C LEU A 534 13.76 0.26 -31.71
N GLU A 535 12.49 -0.15 -31.67
CA GLU A 535 11.40 0.51 -32.41
C GLU A 535 10.53 1.41 -31.51
N SER A 536 9.77 2.32 -32.11
CA SER A 536 8.82 3.18 -31.37
C SER A 536 7.45 2.51 -31.23
N ALA A 537 6.68 2.92 -30.22
CA ALA A 537 5.38 2.34 -29.91
C ALA A 537 4.43 2.30 -31.13
N LYS A 538 4.40 3.38 -31.93
CA LYS A 538 3.65 3.45 -33.20
C LYS A 538 4.07 2.40 -34.26
N LYS A 539 5.35 2.00 -34.31
CA LYS A 539 5.82 0.96 -35.25
C LYS A 539 5.41 -0.43 -34.78
N GLU A 540 5.71 -0.78 -33.52
CA GLU A 540 5.35 -2.08 -32.94
C GLU A 540 3.83 -2.29 -32.98
N TYR A 541 3.05 -1.29 -32.59
CA TYR A 541 1.59 -1.30 -32.69
C TYR A 541 1.12 -1.64 -34.11
N LYS A 542 1.70 -1.00 -35.14
CA LYS A 542 1.30 -1.23 -36.53
C LYS A 542 1.61 -2.66 -36.97
N ILE A 543 2.81 -3.18 -36.68
CA ILE A 543 3.20 -4.54 -37.04
C ILE A 543 2.28 -5.57 -36.35
N LEU A 544 2.00 -5.37 -35.07
CA LEU A 544 1.07 -6.22 -34.31
C LEU A 544 -0.36 -6.11 -34.84
N TYR A 545 -0.86 -4.92 -35.16
CA TYR A 545 -2.21 -4.73 -35.72
C TYR A 545 -2.37 -5.39 -37.10
N ASP A 546 -1.37 -5.25 -37.99
CA ASP A 546 -1.34 -5.89 -39.32
C ASP A 546 -1.19 -7.43 -39.24
N VAL A 547 -0.71 -7.96 -38.11
CA VAL A 547 -0.85 -9.39 -37.75
C VAL A 547 -2.29 -9.68 -37.30
N LEU A 548 -2.72 -9.05 -36.21
CA LEU A 548 -3.93 -9.38 -35.46
C LEU A 548 -5.20 -9.30 -36.33
N ARG A 549 -5.27 -8.33 -37.25
CA ARG A 549 -6.39 -8.15 -38.19
C ARG A 549 -6.67 -9.37 -39.07
N ASN A 550 -5.72 -10.29 -39.24
CA ASN A 550 -5.83 -11.47 -40.10
C ASN A 550 -6.10 -12.78 -39.34
N ILE A 551 -6.49 -12.72 -38.06
CA ILE A 551 -6.77 -13.91 -37.25
C ILE A 551 -8.15 -14.50 -37.59
N PRO A 552 -8.27 -15.81 -37.86
CA PRO A 552 -9.55 -16.47 -38.06
C PRO A 552 -10.30 -16.69 -36.74
N ASN A 553 -11.64 -16.68 -36.79
CA ASN A 553 -12.56 -17.08 -35.70
C ASN A 553 -12.47 -16.28 -34.38
N ILE A 554 -11.68 -15.20 -34.32
CA ILE A 554 -11.59 -14.29 -33.18
C ILE A 554 -12.03 -12.90 -33.61
N LYS A 555 -13.00 -12.30 -32.91
CA LYS A 555 -13.43 -10.92 -33.15
C LYS A 555 -12.68 -9.97 -32.22
N ILE A 556 -11.87 -9.09 -32.78
CA ILE A 556 -11.22 -8.02 -32.02
C ILE A 556 -12.25 -6.93 -31.71
N ILE A 557 -12.35 -6.55 -30.43
CA ILE A 557 -13.16 -5.41 -29.95
C ILE A 557 -12.28 -4.16 -29.98
N TYR A 558 -11.08 -4.23 -29.43
CA TYR A 558 -10.03 -3.22 -29.59
C TYR A 558 -8.63 -3.82 -29.43
N PHE A 559 -7.63 -3.09 -29.92
CA PHE A 559 -6.21 -3.29 -29.62
C PHE A 559 -5.61 -1.91 -29.30
N LYS A 560 -4.79 -1.82 -28.25
CA LYS A 560 -4.24 -0.56 -27.72
C LYS A 560 -2.85 -0.79 -27.12
N ASN A 561 -2.06 0.27 -26.96
CA ASN A 561 -0.89 0.27 -26.10
C ASN A 561 -1.33 0.44 -24.61
N SER A 562 -0.57 -0.13 -23.67
CA SER A 562 -0.87 -0.14 -22.22
C SER A 562 -0.10 0.92 -21.42
N GLU A 563 0.72 1.76 -22.04
CA GLU A 563 1.56 2.75 -21.36
C GLU A 563 1.29 4.20 -21.84
N LEU A 564 0.96 4.37 -23.11
CA LEU A 564 0.77 5.68 -23.75
C LEU A 564 -0.29 5.67 -24.86
N CYS A 565 -0.90 6.84 -25.07
CA CYS A 565 -1.70 7.14 -26.25
C CYS A 565 -0.76 7.31 -27.46
N LEU A 566 -0.99 6.50 -28.49
CA LEU A 566 -0.29 6.56 -29.76
C LEU A 566 -0.68 7.81 -30.57
N PRO A 567 0.13 8.26 -31.55
CA PRO A 567 -0.12 9.52 -32.23
C PRO A 567 -1.35 9.44 -33.11
N ASP A 568 -2.24 10.39 -32.93
CA ASP A 568 -3.57 10.45 -33.53
C ASP A 568 -3.81 11.81 -34.20
N ILE A 569 -4.82 11.88 -35.06
CA ILE A 569 -5.17 13.11 -35.79
C ILE A 569 -6.64 13.47 -35.56
N THR A 570 -6.91 14.75 -35.29
CA THR A 570 -8.29 15.26 -35.18
C THR A 570 -8.55 16.28 -36.28
N LYS A 571 -9.72 16.19 -36.92
CA LYS A 571 -10.18 17.22 -37.84
C LYS A 571 -11.02 18.25 -37.09
N THR A 572 -10.73 19.54 -37.28
CA THR A 572 -11.52 20.64 -36.70
C THR A 572 -12.81 20.88 -37.47
N SER A 573 -13.70 21.67 -36.87
CA SER A 573 -14.87 22.31 -37.50
C SER A 573 -14.51 23.00 -38.83
N ASP A 574 -13.42 23.77 -38.83
CA ASP A 574 -12.86 24.47 -39.99
C ASP A 574 -12.16 23.56 -41.03
N GLY A 575 -12.14 22.24 -40.80
CA GLY A 575 -11.54 21.24 -41.69
C GLY A 575 -10.01 21.08 -41.59
N ASP A 576 -9.36 21.76 -40.64
CA ASP A 576 -7.92 21.61 -40.39
C ASP A 576 -7.60 20.33 -39.63
N ILE A 577 -6.32 19.96 -39.59
CA ILE A 577 -5.81 18.78 -38.91
C ILE A 577 -4.96 19.19 -37.71
N LEU A 578 -5.28 18.66 -36.54
CA LEU A 578 -4.44 18.72 -35.34
C LEU A 578 -3.75 17.35 -35.17
N GLU A 579 -2.43 17.36 -35.02
CA GLU A 579 -1.62 16.15 -34.79
C GLU A 579 -1.23 16.04 -33.32
N TRP A 580 -1.52 14.90 -32.68
CA TRP A 580 -1.26 14.69 -31.26
C TRP A 580 -0.06 13.73 -31.05
N PRO A 581 0.95 14.07 -30.23
CA PRO A 581 2.17 13.28 -30.04
C PRO A 581 2.00 12.05 -29.11
N GLU A 582 2.99 11.16 -29.05
CA GLU A 582 2.98 10.03 -28.10
C GLU A 582 2.92 10.55 -26.65
N THR A 583 1.88 10.18 -25.89
CA THR A 583 1.53 10.83 -24.61
C THR A 583 1.17 9.78 -23.55
N ILE A 584 1.85 9.78 -22.40
CA ILE A 584 1.66 8.80 -21.32
C ILE A 584 0.24 8.91 -20.71
N ILE A 585 -0.32 7.80 -20.24
CA ILE A 585 -1.62 7.77 -19.54
C ILE A 585 -1.61 8.76 -18.36
N GLY A 586 -2.68 9.56 -18.22
CA GLY A 586 -2.81 10.62 -17.22
C GLY A 586 -2.17 11.96 -17.62
N ALA A 587 -1.37 12.00 -18.69
CA ALA A 587 -0.83 13.26 -19.21
C ALA A 587 -1.77 13.91 -20.25
N SER A 588 -1.59 15.21 -20.44
CA SER A 588 -2.23 16.00 -21.48
C SER A 588 -1.18 16.52 -22.47
N ALA A 589 -1.57 16.70 -23.73
CA ALA A 589 -0.70 17.24 -24.78
C ALA A 589 -1.40 18.33 -25.60
N ILE A 590 -0.60 19.16 -26.26
CA ILE A 590 -1.02 20.13 -27.29
C ILE A 590 -0.76 19.56 -28.70
N PRO A 591 -1.32 20.14 -29.78
CA PRO A 591 -1.00 19.75 -31.15
C PRO A 591 0.47 20.03 -31.48
N SER A 592 1.18 19.05 -32.05
CA SER A 592 2.60 19.19 -32.40
C SER A 592 2.84 19.94 -33.72
N ASN A 593 1.83 20.04 -34.59
CA ASN A 593 1.98 20.63 -35.92
C ASN A 593 1.81 22.17 -35.92
N ARG A 594 0.92 22.73 -35.09
CA ARG A 594 0.63 24.18 -35.02
C ARG A 594 0.31 24.68 -33.60
N ILE A 595 0.58 25.96 -33.35
CA ILE A 595 0.00 26.70 -32.21
C ILE A 595 -1.53 26.69 -32.35
N CYS A 596 -2.21 26.55 -31.20
CA CYS A 596 -3.63 26.26 -31.11
C CYS A 596 -4.17 26.76 -29.76
N LEU A 597 -4.73 27.98 -29.74
CA LEU A 597 -5.21 28.68 -28.53
C LEU A 597 -6.73 28.92 -28.63
N ASP A 598 -7.44 28.69 -27.53
CA ASP A 598 -8.89 28.86 -27.42
C ASP A 598 -9.23 30.30 -27.01
N GLU A 599 -9.63 31.13 -27.98
CA GLU A 599 -10.02 32.52 -27.75
C GLU A 599 -11.21 32.66 -26.77
N THR A 600 -12.08 31.66 -26.71
CA THR A 600 -13.24 31.65 -25.79
C THR A 600 -12.84 31.36 -24.34
N LYS A 601 -11.63 30.85 -24.13
CA LYS A 601 -11.05 30.51 -22.82
C LYS A 601 -9.75 31.27 -22.58
N ASN A 602 -9.76 32.59 -22.76
CA ASN A 602 -8.65 33.48 -22.41
C ASN A 602 -7.30 33.10 -23.07
N MET A 603 -7.31 32.62 -24.31
CA MET A 603 -6.12 32.21 -25.07
C MET A 603 -5.35 31.02 -24.46
N LEU A 604 -6.05 30.12 -23.75
CA LEU A 604 -5.44 28.90 -23.21
C LEU A 604 -5.17 27.87 -24.32
N PRO A 605 -4.12 27.04 -24.20
CA PRO A 605 -3.83 26.02 -25.19
C PRO A 605 -4.96 24.98 -25.29
N VAL A 606 -5.32 24.60 -26.51
CA VAL A 606 -6.23 23.47 -26.74
C VAL A 606 -5.48 22.18 -26.44
N ILE A 607 -5.91 21.48 -25.39
CA ILE A 607 -5.28 20.24 -24.94
C ILE A 607 -6.12 19.01 -25.27
N ARG A 608 -5.48 17.84 -25.33
CA ARG A 608 -6.15 16.53 -25.32
C ARG A 608 -5.53 15.66 -24.24
N HIS A 609 -6.35 14.93 -23.51
CA HIS A 609 -5.93 14.12 -22.36
C HIS A 609 -5.83 12.64 -22.75
N CYS A 610 -4.79 11.95 -22.27
CA CYS A 610 -4.62 10.52 -22.45
C CYS A 610 -5.26 9.74 -21.30
N GLU A 611 -6.44 9.17 -21.54
CA GLU A 611 -7.19 8.39 -20.56
C GLU A 611 -6.83 6.90 -20.62
N GLY A 612 -7.02 6.17 -19.52
CA GLY A 612 -6.95 4.70 -19.50
C GLY A 612 -6.23 4.18 -18.27
N ASP A 613 -5.80 2.92 -18.36
CA ASP A 613 -4.94 2.26 -17.38
C ASP A 613 -4.12 1.16 -18.09
N PHE A 614 -3.15 0.58 -17.37
CA PHE A 614 -2.28 -0.49 -17.89
C PHE A 614 -3.05 -1.73 -18.39
N LEU A 615 -4.20 -2.04 -17.80
CA LEU A 615 -4.95 -3.27 -18.03
C LEU A 615 -5.86 -3.18 -19.27
N TYR A 616 -6.62 -2.09 -19.40
CA TYR A 616 -7.56 -1.84 -20.50
C TYR A 616 -6.96 -1.01 -21.64
N GLY A 617 -5.75 -0.48 -21.46
CA GLY A 617 -4.98 0.25 -22.45
C GLY A 617 -5.43 1.70 -22.64
N ALA A 618 -4.47 2.52 -23.07
CA ALA A 618 -4.61 3.94 -23.32
C ALA A 618 -5.64 4.26 -24.43
N LYS A 619 -6.34 5.38 -24.28
CA LYS A 619 -7.22 5.97 -25.28
C LYS A 619 -7.19 7.49 -25.17
N TRP A 620 -7.18 8.18 -26.31
CA TRP A 620 -7.37 9.62 -26.31
C TRP A 620 -8.79 9.99 -25.88
N GLY A 621 -8.91 11.00 -25.01
CA GLY A 621 -10.15 11.71 -24.78
C GLY A 621 -10.54 12.62 -25.95
N LEU A 622 -11.61 13.39 -25.78
CA LEU A 622 -11.97 14.49 -26.69
C LEU A 622 -11.02 15.68 -26.46
N PRO A 623 -10.69 16.48 -27.50
CA PRO A 623 -9.99 17.76 -27.31
C PRO A 623 -10.80 18.73 -26.43
N SER A 624 -10.11 19.45 -25.55
CA SER A 624 -10.66 20.46 -24.65
C SER A 624 -10.35 21.86 -25.17
N GLY A 625 -11.17 22.33 -26.10
CA GLY A 625 -11.09 23.65 -26.72
C GLY A 625 -11.33 23.61 -28.21
N ASP A 626 -11.66 24.77 -28.78
CA ASP A 626 -11.79 24.92 -30.23
C ASP A 626 -10.56 25.63 -30.80
N CYS A 627 -10.22 25.31 -32.04
CA CYS A 627 -8.97 25.71 -32.69
C CYS A 627 -9.26 26.33 -34.04
N THR A 628 -9.49 27.65 -34.03
CA THR A 628 -9.85 28.42 -35.23
C THR A 628 -8.61 28.71 -36.09
N LYS A 629 -8.83 29.18 -37.32
CA LYS A 629 -7.74 29.49 -38.26
C LYS A 629 -6.90 30.72 -37.92
N ASN A 630 -7.46 31.71 -37.24
CA ASN A 630 -6.86 33.03 -37.09
C ASN A 630 -6.39 33.33 -35.64
N THR A 631 -6.04 32.29 -34.86
CA THR A 631 -5.61 32.41 -33.46
C THR A 631 -4.38 33.30 -33.31
N THR A 632 -4.58 34.53 -32.85
CA THR A 632 -3.47 35.44 -32.53
C THR A 632 -2.61 34.90 -31.39
N HIS A 633 -1.30 35.08 -31.48
CA HIS A 633 -0.32 34.64 -30.48
C HIS A 633 0.89 35.60 -30.50
N SER A 634 1.78 35.50 -29.51
CA SER A 634 2.93 36.40 -29.41
C SER A 634 4.12 35.93 -30.26
N GLU A 635 4.98 36.87 -30.68
CA GLU A 635 6.25 36.57 -31.35
C GLU A 635 7.14 35.64 -30.49
N VAL A 636 7.06 35.76 -29.17
CA VAL A 636 7.74 34.87 -28.21
C VAL A 636 7.18 33.44 -28.26
N THR A 637 5.87 33.28 -28.44
CA THR A 637 5.22 31.98 -28.56
C THR A 637 5.59 31.30 -29.88
N GLU A 638 5.70 32.07 -30.97
CA GLU A 638 6.15 31.58 -32.27
C GLU A 638 7.63 31.16 -32.22
N GLU A 639 8.51 32.00 -31.67
CA GLU A 639 9.93 31.71 -31.47
C GLU A 639 10.18 30.46 -30.61
N LEU A 640 9.49 30.33 -29.47
CA LEU A 640 9.56 29.15 -28.60
C LEU A 640 9.03 27.88 -29.28
N PHE A 641 7.98 28.00 -30.13
CA PHE A 641 7.39 26.86 -30.80
C PHE A 641 8.27 26.35 -31.95
N ASP A 642 8.87 27.25 -32.73
CA ASP A 642 9.80 26.84 -33.80
C ASP A 642 11.08 26.22 -33.24
N LEU A 643 11.57 26.65 -32.06
CA LEU A 643 12.65 25.95 -31.35
C LEU A 643 12.31 24.49 -31.03
N THR A 644 11.04 24.11 -30.81
CA THR A 644 10.65 22.70 -30.58
C THR A 644 10.65 21.84 -31.85
N LYS A 645 10.76 22.45 -33.03
CA LYS A 645 10.63 21.78 -34.34
C LYS A 645 11.94 21.58 -35.09
N GLN A 646 12.96 22.39 -34.79
CA GLN A 646 14.19 22.42 -35.56
C GLN A 646 15.27 21.51 -34.95
N ASN A 647 16.04 20.82 -35.78
CA ASN A 647 17.25 20.09 -35.36
C ASN A 647 18.40 21.08 -35.09
N VAL A 648 18.27 21.91 -34.06
CA VAL A 648 19.25 22.92 -33.63
C VAL A 648 20.18 22.34 -32.55
N SER A 649 21.39 22.88 -32.44
CA SER A 649 22.33 22.48 -31.37
C SER A 649 21.78 22.85 -29.99
N ALA A 650 21.95 21.96 -29.01
CA ALA A 650 21.50 22.17 -27.64
C ALA A 650 22.09 23.45 -27.00
N THR A 651 23.31 23.82 -27.37
CA THR A 651 23.96 25.07 -26.92
C THR A 651 23.25 26.32 -27.45
N THR A 652 22.82 26.32 -28.71
CA THR A 652 22.02 27.40 -29.30
C THR A 652 20.65 27.51 -28.63
N VAL A 653 19.92 26.38 -28.50
CA VAL A 653 18.61 26.36 -27.81
C VAL A 653 18.73 26.89 -26.37
N THR A 654 19.77 26.49 -25.65
CA THR A 654 20.04 26.98 -24.28
C THR A 654 20.31 28.48 -24.26
N THR A 655 21.11 28.99 -25.20
CA THR A 655 21.44 30.43 -25.32
C THR A 655 20.20 31.27 -25.60
N ASP A 656 19.35 30.84 -26.52
CA ASP A 656 18.10 31.55 -26.84
C ASP A 656 17.08 31.44 -25.71
N LEU A 657 16.97 30.31 -25.01
CA LEU A 657 16.15 30.20 -23.79
C LEU A 657 16.62 31.18 -22.70
N VAL A 658 17.93 31.34 -22.47
CA VAL A 658 18.46 32.32 -21.51
C VAL A 658 17.99 33.73 -21.86
N ARG A 659 18.05 34.12 -23.15
CA ARG A 659 17.53 35.41 -23.66
C ARG A 659 16.02 35.53 -23.46
N ILE A 660 15.24 34.59 -23.99
CA ILE A 660 13.77 34.65 -24.04
C ILE A 660 13.17 34.67 -22.62
N THR A 661 13.72 33.89 -21.70
CA THR A 661 13.27 33.86 -20.29
C THR A 661 13.69 35.09 -19.50
N GLN A 662 14.72 35.83 -19.92
CA GLN A 662 15.16 37.07 -19.26
C GLN A 662 14.39 38.32 -19.73
N GLN A 663 13.88 38.34 -20.97
CA GLN A 663 13.29 39.54 -21.58
C GLN A 663 11.93 39.98 -21.00
N ASP A 664 11.08 39.06 -20.56
CA ASP A 664 9.78 39.38 -19.95
C ASP A 664 9.31 38.28 -18.99
N SER A 665 8.58 38.68 -17.95
CA SER A 665 7.95 37.84 -16.93
C SER A 665 6.48 37.50 -17.21
N ASN A 666 5.80 38.25 -18.10
CA ASN A 666 4.38 38.07 -18.43
C ASN A 666 4.15 37.00 -19.52
N LYS A 667 4.88 35.88 -19.42
CA LYS A 667 4.71 34.73 -20.30
C LYS A 667 3.29 34.15 -20.21
N GLN A 668 2.76 33.68 -21.34
CA GLN A 668 1.49 32.97 -21.42
C GLN A 668 1.63 31.52 -20.92
N PRO A 669 0.55 30.82 -20.51
CA PRO A 669 0.62 29.42 -20.10
C PRO A 669 1.22 28.48 -21.16
N ILE A 670 1.03 28.78 -22.45
CA ILE A 670 1.67 28.03 -23.54
C ILE A 670 3.19 28.25 -23.60
N ASP A 671 3.69 29.47 -23.35
CA ASP A 671 5.13 29.76 -23.36
C ASP A 671 5.83 28.98 -22.23
N VAL A 672 5.21 28.93 -21.04
CA VAL A 672 5.67 28.09 -19.92
C VAL A 672 5.73 26.62 -20.32
N HIS A 673 4.76 26.15 -21.11
CA HIS A 673 4.76 24.78 -21.61
C HIS A 673 5.87 24.52 -22.64
N LEU A 674 6.07 25.42 -23.61
CA LEU A 674 7.12 25.28 -24.63
C LEU A 674 8.51 25.31 -23.98
N VAL A 675 8.74 26.20 -23.01
CA VAL A 675 9.96 26.16 -22.17
C VAL A 675 10.07 24.83 -21.42
N SER A 676 8.99 24.30 -20.84
CA SER A 676 9.03 23.00 -20.15
C SER A 676 9.43 21.84 -21.06
N VAL A 677 8.99 21.83 -22.34
CA VAL A 677 9.36 20.82 -23.33
C VAL A 677 10.83 20.97 -23.75
N LEU A 678 11.27 22.18 -24.09
CA LEU A 678 12.65 22.43 -24.50
C LEU A 678 13.65 22.08 -23.39
N VAL A 679 13.34 22.42 -22.13
CA VAL A 679 14.17 22.07 -20.96
C VAL A 679 14.14 20.55 -20.72
N GLU A 680 13.00 19.86 -20.92
CA GLU A 680 12.91 18.40 -20.85
C GLU A 680 13.78 17.72 -21.93
N ASP A 681 13.83 18.25 -23.15
CA ASP A 681 14.67 17.69 -24.23
C ASP A 681 16.16 17.99 -24.04
N LEU A 682 16.52 19.20 -23.60
CA LEU A 682 17.89 19.51 -23.16
C LEU A 682 18.35 18.58 -22.01
N SER A 683 17.45 18.19 -21.10
CA SER A 683 17.78 17.24 -20.04
C SER A 683 18.03 15.81 -20.53
N LYS A 684 17.62 15.45 -21.76
CA LYS A 684 17.88 14.14 -22.38
C LYS A 684 19.17 14.09 -23.19
N VAL A 685 19.61 15.23 -23.74
CA VAL A 685 20.83 15.34 -24.56
C VAL A 685 22.08 14.92 -23.76
N THR A 686 22.99 14.18 -24.39
CA THR A 686 24.26 13.69 -23.80
C THR A 686 25.48 14.50 -24.25
N ASP A 687 25.26 15.75 -24.62
CA ASP A 687 26.27 16.69 -25.10
C ASP A 687 26.99 17.31 -23.89
N GLU A 688 28.32 17.34 -23.91
CA GLU A 688 29.14 17.87 -22.82
C GLU A 688 29.21 19.41 -22.87
N ASP A 689 28.83 20.04 -24.00
CA ASP A 689 28.90 21.49 -24.20
C ASP A 689 27.75 22.30 -23.54
N ILE A 690 26.76 21.66 -22.89
CA ILE A 690 25.65 22.38 -22.22
C ILE A 690 26.08 22.85 -20.82
N ASP A 691 26.29 24.16 -20.67
CA ASP A 691 26.71 24.75 -19.39
C ASP A 691 25.63 24.69 -18.29
N TYR A 692 26.00 24.12 -17.14
CA TYR A 692 25.23 24.10 -15.89
C TYR A 692 24.83 25.49 -15.42
N TYR A 693 25.66 26.53 -15.64
CA TYR A 693 25.30 27.91 -15.28
C TYR A 693 24.15 28.43 -16.15
N ASP A 694 24.18 28.22 -17.47
CA ASP A 694 23.14 28.71 -18.37
C ASP A 694 21.84 27.90 -18.24
N PHE A 695 21.90 26.58 -18.13
CA PHE A 695 20.73 25.74 -17.82
C PHE A 695 20.07 26.17 -16.50
N SER A 696 20.86 26.34 -15.43
CA SER A 696 20.36 26.83 -14.14
C SER A 696 19.82 28.27 -14.21
N ARG A 697 20.30 29.08 -15.15
CA ARG A 697 19.84 30.46 -15.36
C ARG A 697 18.46 30.48 -16.00
N VAL A 698 18.17 29.60 -16.96
CA VAL A 698 16.82 29.40 -17.52
C VAL A 698 15.83 29.12 -16.39
N ILE A 699 16.13 28.18 -15.48
CA ILE A 699 15.23 27.86 -14.36
C ILE A 699 15.09 29.05 -13.41
N ASN A 700 16.19 29.71 -13.03
CA ASN A 700 16.15 30.91 -12.19
C ASN A 700 15.31 32.03 -12.81
N ASN A 701 15.32 32.18 -14.14
CA ASN A 701 14.54 33.18 -14.86
C ASN A 701 13.04 32.83 -14.85
N VAL A 702 12.69 31.57 -15.14
CA VAL A 702 11.31 31.03 -15.05
C VAL A 702 10.71 31.25 -13.66
N MET A 703 11.52 31.18 -12.59
CA MET A 703 11.10 31.52 -11.22
C MET A 703 10.77 33.01 -10.97
N ASN A 704 10.69 33.84 -12.01
CA ASN A 704 10.14 35.21 -11.95
C ASN A 704 8.93 35.40 -12.87
N PHE A 705 8.40 34.35 -13.49
CA PHE A 705 7.21 34.42 -14.34
C PHE A 705 5.94 34.66 -13.53
N ASN A 706 4.88 35.12 -14.21
CA ASN A 706 3.58 35.38 -13.61
C ASN A 706 2.97 34.11 -12.97
N LYS A 707 2.65 34.16 -11.66
CA LYS A 707 2.12 33.00 -10.92
C LYS A 707 0.81 32.45 -11.48
N LEU A 708 -0.05 33.27 -12.10
CA LEU A 708 -1.26 32.76 -12.74
C LEU A 708 -0.95 31.93 -13.99
N SER A 709 0.04 32.35 -14.79
CA SER A 709 0.49 31.57 -15.95
C SER A 709 1.15 30.26 -15.54
N MET A 710 1.92 30.25 -14.44
CA MET A 710 2.56 29.06 -13.89
C MET A 710 1.54 28.06 -13.33
N GLU A 711 0.60 28.53 -12.48
CA GLU A 711 -0.48 27.69 -11.92
C GLU A 711 -1.34 27.07 -13.04
N GLU A 712 -1.66 27.82 -14.09
CA GLU A 712 -2.52 27.35 -15.18
C GLU A 712 -1.79 26.42 -16.17
N ALA A 713 -0.50 26.65 -16.45
CA ALA A 713 0.32 25.73 -17.24
C ALA A 713 0.53 24.38 -16.53
N GLN A 714 0.73 24.41 -15.21
CA GLN A 714 0.81 23.23 -14.36
C GLN A 714 -0.53 22.47 -14.31
N ARG A 715 -1.66 23.18 -14.17
CA ARG A 715 -3.01 22.61 -14.16
C ARG A 715 -3.41 21.96 -15.49
N LEU A 716 -2.93 22.47 -16.62
CA LEU A 716 -3.27 21.95 -17.95
C LEU A 716 -2.33 20.86 -18.46
N LEU A 717 -1.02 20.98 -18.21
CA LEU A 717 0.03 20.26 -18.94
C LEU A 717 1.24 19.81 -18.08
N ASN A 718 1.13 19.90 -16.74
CA ASN A 718 2.15 19.48 -15.76
C ASN A 718 3.52 20.16 -15.99
N SER A 719 3.51 21.40 -16.46
CA SER A 719 4.74 22.05 -16.95
C SER A 719 5.73 22.46 -15.87
N THR A 720 5.33 22.74 -14.63
CA THR A 720 6.32 23.00 -13.57
C THR A 720 6.93 21.71 -13.06
N ASP A 721 6.16 20.62 -12.99
CA ASP A 721 6.67 19.27 -12.71
C ASP A 721 7.69 18.79 -13.76
N LYS A 722 7.41 19.02 -15.05
CA LYS A 722 8.35 18.75 -16.15
C LYS A 722 9.68 19.50 -15.96
N ILE A 723 9.61 20.78 -15.61
CA ILE A 723 10.79 21.61 -15.35
C ILE A 723 11.59 21.08 -14.14
N LEU A 724 10.92 20.68 -13.07
CA LEU A 724 11.57 20.07 -11.90
C LEU A 724 12.23 18.73 -12.24
N ALA A 725 11.53 17.84 -12.96
CA ALA A 725 12.08 16.55 -13.40
C ALA A 725 13.30 16.72 -14.33
N ALA A 726 13.23 17.65 -15.28
CA ALA A 726 14.30 17.96 -16.21
C ALA A 726 15.53 18.56 -15.52
N LEU A 727 15.34 19.44 -14.53
CA LEU A 727 16.42 19.94 -13.69
C LEU A 727 17.08 18.82 -12.89
N ASP A 728 16.27 17.99 -12.23
CA ASP A 728 16.74 16.82 -11.48
C ASP A 728 17.54 15.85 -12.38
N ASP A 729 17.10 15.58 -13.62
CA ASP A 729 17.78 14.65 -14.53
C ASP A 729 19.01 15.27 -15.22
N PHE A 730 19.04 16.59 -15.44
CA PHE A 730 20.23 17.29 -15.92
C PHE A 730 21.33 17.30 -14.86
N MET A 731 21.02 17.66 -13.61
CA MET A 731 22.01 17.76 -12.52
C MET A 731 22.63 16.42 -12.12
N LYS A 732 21.99 15.27 -12.42
CA LYS A 732 22.56 13.92 -12.20
C LYS A 732 23.79 13.61 -13.07
N LYS A 733 24.05 14.40 -14.12
CA LYS A 733 25.18 14.21 -15.05
C LYS A 733 26.47 14.93 -14.64
N GLY A 734 26.35 15.95 -13.78
CA GLY A 734 27.38 16.98 -13.62
C GLY A 734 28.54 16.65 -12.68
N GLU A 735 29.62 17.42 -12.84
CA GLU A 735 30.72 17.50 -11.89
C GLU A 735 30.36 18.38 -10.67
N PRO A 736 31.20 18.45 -9.62
CA PRO A 736 30.98 19.35 -8.50
C PRO A 736 30.87 20.84 -8.91
N ILE A 737 29.75 21.46 -8.57
CA ILE A 737 29.42 22.86 -8.90
C ILE A 737 28.73 23.55 -7.71
N PHE A 738 28.87 24.87 -7.62
CA PHE A 738 28.14 25.68 -6.64
C PHE A 738 27.65 26.98 -7.29
N ILE A 739 26.34 27.10 -7.45
CA ILE A 739 25.65 28.18 -8.15
C ILE A 739 24.71 28.88 -7.18
N VAL A 740 24.84 30.22 -7.07
CA VAL A 740 23.92 31.07 -6.27
C VAL A 740 23.34 32.15 -7.18
N TYR A 741 22.11 31.94 -7.64
CA TYR A 741 21.35 32.95 -8.40
C TYR A 741 20.38 33.72 -7.49
N SER A 742 19.32 34.31 -8.05
CA SER A 742 18.35 35.10 -7.26
C SER A 742 17.27 34.23 -6.63
N LYS A 743 16.81 33.21 -7.35
CA LYS A 743 15.68 32.35 -7.00
C LYS A 743 16.04 30.88 -6.76
N LEU A 744 17.24 30.48 -7.19
CA LEU A 744 17.75 29.11 -7.13
C LEU A 744 19.19 29.10 -6.60
N ILE A 745 19.48 28.14 -5.73
CA ILE A 745 20.83 27.66 -5.39
C ILE A 745 20.94 26.22 -5.91
N VAL A 746 22.07 25.88 -6.54
CA VAL A 746 22.43 24.51 -6.91
C VAL A 746 23.80 24.21 -6.30
N TYR A 747 23.92 23.07 -5.62
CA TYR A 747 25.14 22.60 -5.00
C TYR A 747 25.33 21.11 -5.30
N ILE A 748 26.43 20.77 -5.97
CA ILE A 748 26.83 19.39 -6.27
C ILE A 748 28.23 19.18 -5.71
N ASN A 749 28.43 18.14 -4.91
CA ASN A 749 29.76 17.79 -4.39
C ASN A 749 29.92 16.27 -4.23
N ILE A 750 31.16 15.77 -4.20
CA ILE A 750 31.46 14.34 -4.08
C ILE A 750 31.21 13.88 -2.65
N LEU A 751 30.22 13.01 -2.47
CA LEU A 751 29.78 12.51 -1.17
C LEU A 751 30.74 11.44 -0.65
N LYS A 752 31.44 11.74 0.45
CA LYS A 752 32.38 10.83 1.13
C LYS A 752 32.13 10.86 2.63
N GLU A 753 32.50 9.79 3.34
CA GLU A 753 32.34 9.74 4.80
C GLU A 753 33.24 10.80 5.46
N GLY A 754 32.64 11.72 6.22
CA GLY A 754 33.31 12.89 6.82
C GLY A 754 33.46 14.10 5.89
N SER A 755 32.88 14.09 4.68
CA SER A 755 32.84 15.28 3.82
C SER A 755 31.80 16.30 4.30
N ILE A 756 31.65 17.37 3.52
CA ILE A 756 30.44 18.20 3.54
C ILE A 756 29.23 17.28 3.26
N GLY A 757 28.13 17.55 3.96
CA GLY A 757 26.87 16.83 3.88
C GLY A 757 25.65 17.74 3.94
N GLY A 758 25.81 19.06 3.83
CA GLY A 758 24.71 20.00 4.04
C GLY A 758 25.05 21.45 3.74
N LEU A 759 24.04 22.30 3.83
CA LEU A 759 24.12 23.76 3.69
C LEU A 759 23.28 24.45 4.78
N ALA A 760 23.74 25.61 5.26
CA ALA A 760 22.96 26.54 6.08
C ALA A 760 22.90 27.93 5.42
N LEU A 761 21.73 28.56 5.44
CA LEU A 761 21.45 29.86 4.85
C LEU A 761 21.14 30.89 5.94
N TYR A 762 21.99 31.93 6.03
CA TYR A 762 21.83 33.03 6.97
C TYR A 762 21.44 34.31 6.24
N ASN A 763 20.33 34.92 6.64
CA ASN A 763 19.77 36.10 6.00
C ASN A 763 20.44 37.38 6.53
N LYS A 764 21.33 37.99 5.74
CA LYS A 764 22.01 39.26 6.10
C LYS A 764 21.17 40.51 5.85
N ASN A 765 20.14 40.43 5.01
CA ASN A 765 19.34 41.59 4.62
C ASN A 765 17.91 41.15 4.25
N PRO A 766 16.97 41.16 5.21
CA PRO A 766 15.62 40.63 4.99
C PRO A 766 14.80 41.43 3.97
N ASP A 767 15.18 42.68 3.69
CA ASP A 767 14.52 43.55 2.71
C ASP A 767 14.84 43.18 1.25
N LYS A 768 15.76 42.22 1.01
CA LYS A 768 16.17 41.77 -0.33
C LYS A 768 15.67 40.37 -0.63
N HIS A 769 14.66 40.28 -1.51
CA HIS A 769 14.07 39.02 -1.98
C HIS A 769 14.95 38.28 -3.00
N SER A 770 16.18 37.91 -2.62
CA SER A 770 17.16 37.25 -3.49
C SER A 770 18.21 36.49 -2.68
N PHE A 771 18.56 35.26 -3.08
CA PHE A 771 19.64 34.49 -2.45
C PHE A 771 21.01 35.20 -2.50
N LYS A 772 21.23 36.16 -3.42
CA LYS A 772 22.42 37.02 -3.47
C LYS A 772 22.58 37.96 -2.25
N SER A 773 21.68 37.89 -1.27
CA SER A 773 21.75 38.61 0.01
C SER A 773 21.97 37.68 1.23
N TYR A 774 22.15 36.38 1.00
CA TYR A 774 22.32 35.37 2.04
C TYR A 774 23.79 34.94 2.12
N ASP A 775 24.24 34.64 3.33
CA ASP A 775 25.45 33.82 3.51
C ASP A 775 25.04 32.35 3.43
N VAL A 776 25.67 31.61 2.52
CA VAL A 776 25.52 30.17 2.37
C VAL A 776 26.78 29.52 2.95
N ILE A 777 26.62 28.65 3.95
CA ILE A 777 27.71 27.98 4.66
C ILE A 777 27.59 26.46 4.45
N GLU A 778 28.69 25.82 4.05
CA GLU A 778 28.80 24.37 3.93
C GLU A 778 28.85 23.70 5.30
N LEU A 779 28.10 22.61 5.49
CA LEU A 779 28.02 21.87 6.75
C LEU A 779 28.70 20.49 6.62
N TYR A 780 29.60 20.15 7.55
CA TYR A 780 30.19 18.82 7.63
C TYR A 780 29.20 17.80 8.24
N GLN A 781 29.29 16.53 7.85
CA GLN A 781 28.38 15.46 8.29
C GLN A 781 28.35 15.19 9.81
N ASN A 782 29.32 15.72 10.55
CA ASN A 782 29.46 15.63 12.01
C ASN A 782 29.11 16.95 12.73
N THR A 783 28.56 17.95 12.03
CA THR A 783 28.12 19.22 12.63
C THR A 783 26.95 18.95 13.57
N SER A 784 26.98 19.51 14.78
CA SER A 784 25.82 19.51 15.67
C SER A 784 24.71 20.35 15.03
N PHE A 785 23.59 19.71 14.70
CA PHE A 785 22.46 20.41 14.07
C PHE A 785 21.78 21.38 15.06
N GLU A 786 21.78 21.06 16.35
CA GLU A 786 21.20 21.90 17.42
C GLU A 786 21.94 23.23 17.59
N ASP A 787 23.27 23.26 17.40
CA ASP A 787 24.09 24.47 17.48
C ASP A 787 23.64 25.52 16.44
N LEU A 788 23.21 25.08 15.26
CA LEU A 788 22.74 25.96 14.17
C LEU A 788 21.44 26.69 14.55
N LEU A 789 20.54 26.01 15.28
CA LEU A 789 19.20 26.51 15.61
C LEU A 789 19.20 27.67 16.62
N HIS A 790 20.33 27.89 17.29
CA HIS A 790 20.53 29.00 18.22
C HIS A 790 20.72 30.35 17.52
N ASN A 791 20.99 30.37 16.21
CA ASN A 791 21.24 31.60 15.46
C ASN A 791 19.94 32.17 14.85
N GLU A 792 19.47 33.32 15.35
CA GLU A 792 18.26 33.99 14.86
C GLU A 792 18.32 34.39 13.38
N ALA A 793 19.51 34.55 12.78
CA ALA A 793 19.67 34.88 11.36
C ALA A 793 19.52 33.67 10.43
N LEU A 794 19.44 32.44 10.95
CA LEU A 794 19.20 31.24 10.15
C LEU A 794 17.80 31.29 9.53
N GLU A 795 17.72 31.16 8.20
CA GLU A 795 16.48 31.05 7.42
C GLU A 795 16.15 29.58 7.11
N THR A 796 17.15 28.80 6.72
CA THR A 796 16.97 27.37 6.43
C THR A 796 18.30 26.62 6.49
N ALA A 797 18.25 25.33 6.82
CA ALA A 797 19.40 24.44 6.76
C ALA A 797 18.98 23.04 6.31
N VAL A 798 19.94 22.29 5.77
CA VAL A 798 19.82 20.87 5.43
C VAL A 798 21.13 20.15 5.75
N LEU A 799 21.05 18.97 6.36
CA LEU A 799 22.19 18.13 6.72
C LEU A 799 21.87 16.64 6.52
N LEU A 800 22.79 15.93 5.87
CA LEU A 800 22.87 14.46 5.83
C LEU A 800 23.89 14.02 6.91
N PRO A 801 23.46 13.38 8.01
CA PRO A 801 24.37 12.88 9.04
C PRO A 801 25.32 11.79 8.53
N THR A 802 26.47 11.60 9.20
CA THR A 802 27.47 10.58 8.82
C THR A 802 26.89 9.16 8.72
N ASN A 803 25.89 8.82 9.54
CA ASN A 803 25.24 7.51 9.51
C ASN A 803 24.45 7.30 8.21
N THR A 804 23.63 8.28 7.82
CA THR A 804 22.89 8.30 6.54
C THR A 804 23.83 8.12 5.36
N VAL A 805 24.98 8.82 5.35
CA VAL A 805 25.99 8.71 4.30
C VAL A 805 26.65 7.33 4.27
N ARG A 806 26.91 6.74 5.44
CA ARG A 806 27.44 5.36 5.54
C ARG A 806 26.42 4.33 5.04
N TYR A 807 25.14 4.50 5.32
CA TYR A 807 24.06 3.65 4.78
C TYR A 807 23.99 3.72 3.26
N ILE A 808 23.91 4.93 2.68
CA ILE A 808 23.91 5.15 1.22
C ILE A 808 25.11 4.44 0.55
N LYS A 809 26.30 4.60 1.12
CA LYS A 809 27.55 3.98 0.65
C LYS A 809 27.57 2.45 0.79
N ASN A 810 26.88 1.89 1.78
CA ASN A 810 26.76 0.44 1.96
C ASN A 810 25.67 -0.18 1.07
N THR A 811 24.66 0.60 0.66
CA THR A 811 23.58 0.16 -0.25
C THR A 811 24.01 0.17 -1.71
N LEU A 812 24.92 1.08 -2.11
CA LEU A 812 25.34 1.26 -3.50
C LEU A 812 26.65 0.51 -3.83
N PRO A 813 26.89 0.14 -5.12
CA PRO A 813 28.09 -0.61 -5.50
C PRO A 813 29.38 0.19 -5.27
N SER A 814 30.37 -0.42 -4.62
CA SER A 814 31.61 0.21 -4.12
C SER A 814 32.50 0.93 -5.14
N ASN A 815 32.24 0.77 -6.44
CA ASN A 815 33.02 1.37 -7.53
C ASN A 815 32.40 2.67 -8.08
N GLN A 816 31.21 3.08 -7.62
CA GLN A 816 30.54 4.28 -8.11
C GLN A 816 30.95 5.52 -7.30
N LEU A 817 31.26 6.62 -7.98
CA LEU A 817 31.39 7.94 -7.34
C LEU A 817 30.00 8.42 -6.92
N LEU A 818 29.84 8.69 -5.62
CA LEU A 818 28.61 9.24 -5.06
C LEU A 818 28.67 10.77 -5.11
N MET A 819 27.57 11.38 -5.54
CA MET A 819 27.43 12.84 -5.61
C MET A 819 26.23 13.25 -4.74
N LEU A 820 26.41 14.29 -3.94
CA LEU A 820 25.33 14.92 -3.19
C LEU A 820 24.87 16.14 -3.96
N ILE A 821 23.63 16.11 -4.43
CA ILE A 821 22.95 17.24 -5.07
C ILE A 821 22.01 17.84 -4.03
N ILE A 822 22.22 19.12 -3.71
CA ILE A 822 21.31 19.95 -2.91
C ILE A 822 20.87 21.12 -3.78
N MET A 823 19.57 21.34 -3.88
CA MET A 823 19.02 22.54 -4.53
C MET A 823 18.10 23.27 -3.58
N ILE A 824 18.15 24.60 -3.55
CA ILE A 824 17.28 25.40 -2.67
C ILE A 824 16.56 26.44 -3.53
N PHE A 825 15.23 26.39 -3.47
CA PHE A 825 14.31 27.25 -4.21
C PHE A 825 13.79 28.35 -3.28
N TYR A 826 13.69 29.58 -3.79
CA TYR A 826 13.35 30.76 -2.97
C TYR A 826 11.88 30.79 -2.51
N ASP A 827 10.98 30.22 -3.31
CA ASP A 827 9.52 30.23 -3.15
C ASP A 827 8.84 29.02 -3.84
N ASP A 828 7.52 28.93 -3.72
CA ASP A 828 6.67 27.81 -4.16
C ASP A 828 6.30 27.84 -5.66
N LEU A 829 6.89 28.70 -6.48
CA LEU A 829 6.39 29.00 -7.83
C LEU A 829 6.45 27.81 -8.82
N LEU A 830 7.37 26.85 -8.62
CA LEU A 830 7.43 25.60 -9.37
C LEU A 830 6.61 24.46 -8.73
N PHE A 831 6.12 24.65 -7.51
CA PHE A 831 5.48 23.64 -6.66
C PHE A 831 3.99 23.96 -6.50
N THR A 832 3.33 24.23 -7.63
CA THR A 832 1.96 24.77 -7.69
C THR A 832 0.91 23.67 -7.68
N GLU A 833 0.30 23.45 -6.52
CA GLU A 833 -0.74 22.44 -6.33
C GLU A 833 -2.11 22.89 -6.89
N GLN A 834 -2.84 21.96 -7.50
CA GLN A 834 -4.22 22.19 -7.92
C GLN A 834 -5.13 22.30 -6.68
N LYS A 835 -5.53 23.52 -6.35
CA LYS A 835 -6.34 23.84 -5.18
C LYS A 835 -7.78 23.33 -5.32
N ASP A 836 -8.10 22.20 -4.69
CA ASP A 836 -9.48 21.86 -4.35
C ASP A 836 -10.05 22.91 -3.39
N ALA A 837 -11.34 23.23 -3.54
CA ALA A 837 -11.95 24.47 -3.05
C ALA A 837 -12.06 24.62 -1.52
N GLU A 838 -11.55 23.66 -0.74
CA GLU A 838 -11.73 23.57 0.72
C GLU A 838 -10.42 23.68 1.53
N VAL A 839 -9.23 23.57 0.91
CA VAL A 839 -7.94 23.55 1.63
C VAL A 839 -6.96 24.62 1.11
N ASN A 840 -6.82 25.70 1.87
CA ASN A 840 -5.76 26.70 1.67
C ASN A 840 -4.48 26.27 2.43
N GLN A 841 -3.74 25.32 1.88
CA GLN A 841 -2.35 25.06 2.25
C GLN A 841 -1.41 25.77 1.25
N GLN A 842 -0.33 26.36 1.74
CA GLN A 842 0.71 27.00 0.93
C GLN A 842 2.08 26.78 1.58
N SER A 843 3.10 26.55 0.76
CA SER A 843 4.49 26.63 1.22
C SER A 843 4.93 28.08 1.15
N LYS A 844 5.20 28.70 2.31
CA LYS A 844 5.76 30.07 2.40
C LYS A 844 7.22 30.09 2.86
N THR A 845 7.84 28.92 2.97
CA THR A 845 9.26 28.76 3.31
C THR A 845 10.10 28.63 2.06
N LYS A 846 11.42 28.50 2.24
CA LYS A 846 12.30 27.93 1.21
C LYS A 846 11.93 26.46 0.99
N ILE A 847 12.23 25.93 -0.19
CA ILE A 847 12.02 24.53 -0.55
C ILE A 847 13.38 23.90 -0.86
N ILE A 848 13.63 22.71 -0.34
CA ILE A 848 14.94 22.04 -0.35
C ILE A 848 14.81 20.72 -1.13
N SER A 849 15.51 20.58 -2.24
CA SER A 849 15.72 19.28 -2.89
C SER A 849 17.00 18.64 -2.38
N VAL A 850 16.95 17.33 -2.08
CA VAL A 850 18.13 16.51 -1.79
C VAL A 850 18.08 15.26 -2.64
N SER A 851 19.17 14.98 -3.37
CA SER A 851 19.28 13.83 -4.25
C SER A 851 20.70 13.27 -4.27
N VAL A 852 20.81 11.94 -4.37
CA VAL A 852 22.08 11.22 -4.62
C VAL A 852 21.87 10.34 -5.85
N PRO A 853 22.57 10.59 -6.98
CA PRO A 853 22.37 9.84 -8.21
C PRO A 853 22.57 8.33 -8.00
N GLY A 854 21.55 7.54 -8.37
CA GLY A 854 21.52 6.09 -8.17
C GLY A 854 20.92 5.63 -6.82
N PHE A 855 20.69 6.52 -5.85
CA PHE A 855 19.99 6.15 -4.62
C PHE A 855 18.47 6.33 -4.76
N LYS A 856 17.66 5.32 -4.39
CA LYS A 856 16.18 5.34 -4.49
C LYS A 856 15.44 4.58 -3.37
N THR A 857 16.14 4.11 -2.34
CA THR A 857 15.55 3.38 -1.20
C THR A 857 15.12 4.33 -0.08
N VAL A 858 14.58 3.79 1.02
CA VAL A 858 14.32 4.56 2.25
C VAL A 858 15.61 4.57 3.07
N LEU A 859 15.87 5.67 3.77
CA LEU A 859 17.04 5.85 4.63
C LEU A 859 16.83 5.20 6.00
N ASP A 860 17.91 4.69 6.60
CA ASP A 860 17.90 4.20 7.99
C ASP A 860 18.00 5.33 9.03
N SER A 861 18.53 6.48 8.61
CA SER A 861 18.86 7.66 9.40
C SER A 861 18.44 8.92 8.64
N PRO A 862 17.69 9.86 9.26
CA PRO A 862 17.01 10.92 8.52
C PRO A 862 17.95 12.00 7.98
N ILE A 863 17.50 12.67 6.92
CA ILE A 863 17.98 13.99 6.52
C ILE A 863 17.35 15.00 7.48
N GLN A 864 18.19 15.82 8.13
CA GLN A 864 17.72 16.88 9.01
C GLN A 864 17.56 18.18 8.22
N THR A 865 16.40 18.82 8.34
CA THR A 865 16.10 20.09 7.66
C THR A 865 15.51 21.09 8.66
N ALA A 866 15.76 22.38 8.44
CA ALA A 866 15.23 23.46 9.26
C ALA A 866 14.60 24.55 8.37
N PHE A 867 13.47 25.11 8.81
CA PHE A 867 12.71 26.12 8.07
C PHE A 867 12.27 27.28 8.97
N LYS A 868 12.48 28.53 8.54
CA LYS A 868 12.03 29.74 9.25
C LYS A 868 10.51 29.90 9.20
N MET A 869 9.91 30.12 10.36
CA MET A 869 8.50 30.49 10.50
C MET A 869 8.25 31.96 10.12
N PRO A 870 7.29 32.25 9.23
CA PRO A 870 6.75 33.60 9.06
C PRO A 870 6.05 34.05 10.36
N ARG A 871 6.33 35.28 10.81
CA ARG A 871 5.91 35.80 12.13
C ARG A 871 4.39 35.88 12.39
N ASN A 872 3.54 35.64 11.39
CA ASN A 872 2.08 35.83 11.44
C ASN A 872 1.27 34.54 11.15
N TYR A 873 1.83 33.35 11.39
CA TYR A 873 1.12 32.06 11.23
C TYR A 873 0.98 31.32 12.56
N SER A 874 -0.25 30.94 12.93
CA SER A 874 -0.60 30.39 14.25
C SER A 874 -1.19 28.97 14.25
N ASN A 875 -1.35 28.36 13.08
CA ASN A 875 -2.13 27.13 12.89
C ASN A 875 -1.26 25.96 12.39
N THR A 876 -1.90 24.86 11.96
CA THR A 876 -1.30 23.58 11.62
C THR A 876 -0.13 23.69 10.64
N ARG A 877 0.91 22.93 10.98
CA ARG A 877 2.23 22.88 10.36
C ARG A 877 2.43 21.44 9.93
N ASN A 878 2.90 21.22 8.73
CA ASN A 878 3.09 19.88 8.19
C ASN A 878 4.42 19.81 7.44
N CYS A 879 5.42 19.13 8.01
CA CYS A 879 6.62 18.72 7.26
C CYS A 879 6.19 17.86 6.05
N SER A 880 6.45 18.36 4.83
CA SER A 880 5.85 17.81 3.61
C SER A 880 6.82 17.73 2.43
N HIS A 881 6.55 16.83 1.48
CA HIS A 881 7.31 16.69 0.23
C HIS A 881 6.43 16.89 -1.02
N TRP A 882 7.06 17.30 -2.12
CA TRP A 882 6.42 17.36 -3.44
C TRP A 882 6.37 15.98 -4.08
N ASN A 883 5.17 15.50 -4.38
CA ASN A 883 4.91 14.20 -5.00
C ASN A 883 4.33 14.42 -6.41
N TYR A 884 5.10 14.10 -7.43
CA TYR A 884 4.82 14.40 -8.84
C TYR A 884 5.39 13.32 -9.78
N GLY A 885 5.15 13.44 -11.09
CA GLY A 885 5.70 12.55 -12.11
C GLY A 885 4.79 11.36 -12.38
N LEU A 886 5.27 10.13 -12.17
CA LEU A 886 4.49 8.91 -12.34
C LEU A 886 4.13 8.30 -10.98
N ASP A 887 2.91 7.79 -10.85
CA ASP A 887 2.44 7.10 -9.65
C ASP A 887 2.81 5.61 -9.62
N GLN A 888 2.33 4.89 -8.59
CA GLN A 888 2.54 3.44 -8.42
C GLN A 888 1.88 2.58 -9.52
N PHE A 889 1.12 3.17 -10.44
CA PHE A 889 0.47 2.53 -11.59
C PHE A 889 1.07 3.01 -12.94
N MET A 890 2.20 3.72 -12.90
CA MET A 890 2.83 4.39 -14.06
C MET A 890 1.94 5.43 -14.77
N VAL A 891 0.92 5.94 -14.07
CA VAL A 891 0.06 7.02 -14.56
C VAL A 891 0.71 8.36 -14.22
N SER A 892 0.73 9.29 -15.18
CA SER A 892 1.18 10.66 -14.96
C SER A 892 0.24 11.38 -14.02
N ILE A 893 0.78 11.97 -12.96
CA ILE A 893 0.03 12.73 -11.95
C ILE A 893 0.46 14.19 -11.93
N HIS A 894 -0.50 15.08 -11.65
CA HIS A 894 -0.19 16.44 -11.26
C HIS A 894 0.50 16.43 -9.88
N GLY A 895 1.56 17.21 -9.75
CA GLY A 895 2.28 17.44 -8.52
C GLY A 895 1.38 18.00 -7.41
N LYS A 896 1.60 17.48 -6.21
CA LYS A 896 0.92 17.90 -4.98
C LYS A 896 1.79 17.67 -3.76
N TRP A 897 1.53 18.39 -2.68
CA TRP A 897 2.21 18.15 -1.42
C TRP A 897 1.67 16.90 -0.72
N LYS A 898 2.57 16.14 -0.10
CA LYS A 898 2.24 15.06 0.86
C LYS A 898 2.92 15.37 2.18
N THR A 899 2.17 15.37 3.26
CA THR A 899 2.74 15.38 4.62
C THR A 899 3.36 14.02 4.93
N ASP A 900 4.57 14.03 5.49
CA ASP A 900 5.20 12.83 6.01
C ASP A 900 4.95 12.69 7.53
N ASN A 901 4.85 11.46 8.02
CA ASN A 901 4.76 11.17 9.46
C ASN A 901 6.14 11.24 10.13
N VAL A 902 6.81 12.39 10.03
CA VAL A 902 8.18 12.62 10.56
C VAL A 902 8.16 13.13 12.01
N SER A 903 9.34 13.11 12.63
CA SER A 903 9.60 13.78 13.90
C SER A 903 9.71 15.29 13.65
N GLU A 904 8.79 16.06 14.23
CA GLU A 904 8.76 17.53 14.17
C GLU A 904 9.26 18.13 15.49
N LYS A 905 10.16 19.12 15.42
CA LYS A 905 10.72 19.79 16.61
C LYS A 905 10.83 21.31 16.38
N THR A 906 10.07 22.10 17.15
CA THR A 906 10.12 23.55 17.06
C THR A 906 11.19 24.14 17.97
N TYR A 907 12.10 24.94 17.41
CA TYR A 907 13.11 25.68 18.15
C TYR A 907 13.01 27.17 17.84
N ASN A 908 12.64 27.99 18.83
CA ASN A 908 12.37 29.43 18.70
C ASN A 908 11.37 29.74 17.57
N SER A 909 11.86 30.15 16.39
CA SER A 909 11.08 30.44 15.19
C SER A 909 11.45 29.54 14.00
N LEU A 910 12.04 28.38 14.26
CA LEU A 910 12.45 27.37 13.29
C LEU A 910 11.66 26.09 13.53
N GLU A 911 11.16 25.46 12.47
CA GLU A 911 10.70 24.07 12.51
C GLU A 911 11.81 23.16 12.01
N VAL A 912 12.01 22.02 12.68
CA VAL A 912 12.93 20.97 12.25
C VAL A 912 12.14 19.74 11.80
N CYS A 913 12.42 19.27 10.59
CA CYS A 913 11.82 18.08 9.98
C CYS A 913 12.89 17.02 9.70
N GLU A 914 12.61 15.76 10.04
CA GLU A 914 13.53 14.61 9.91
C GLU A 914 13.04 13.61 8.83
N PHE A 915 13.45 13.79 7.57
CA PHE A 915 12.95 13.03 6.41
C PHE A 915 13.75 11.76 6.10
N PHE A 916 13.06 10.66 5.76
CA PHE A 916 13.66 9.33 5.51
C PHE A 916 13.70 8.94 4.02
N HIS A 917 13.51 9.89 3.10
CA HIS A 917 13.58 9.71 1.64
C HIS A 917 14.31 10.89 0.99
N MET A 918 14.44 10.88 -0.34
CA MET A 918 15.11 11.93 -1.14
C MET A 918 14.13 12.50 -2.15
N THR A 919 13.63 13.71 -1.89
CA THR A 919 12.63 14.43 -2.70
C THR A 919 12.81 15.95 -2.51
N HIS A 920 11.79 16.75 -2.85
CA HIS A 920 11.71 18.19 -2.60
C HIS A 920 10.88 18.46 -1.34
N PHE A 921 11.50 18.97 -0.28
CA PHE A 921 10.91 19.22 1.04
C PHE A 921 10.48 20.68 1.22
N GLY A 922 9.34 20.89 1.89
CA GLY A 922 8.85 22.20 2.30
C GLY A 922 7.97 22.13 3.54
N LEU A 923 7.85 23.25 4.25
CA LEU A 923 6.97 23.36 5.41
C LEU A 923 5.63 23.96 4.97
N LEU A 924 4.58 23.14 4.94
CA LEU A 924 3.23 23.64 4.69
C LEU A 924 2.67 24.34 5.93
N LEU A 925 2.10 25.52 5.70
CA LEU A 925 1.43 26.32 6.73
C LEU A 925 -0.06 26.45 6.37
N GLN A 926 -0.91 25.79 7.15
CA GLN A 926 -2.35 25.79 6.94
C GLN A 926 -3.00 26.90 7.77
N GLY A 927 -3.45 27.98 7.12
CA GLY A 927 -4.15 29.05 7.83
C GLY A 927 -4.38 30.30 7.01
N ILE A 928 -5.32 31.13 7.47
CA ILE A 928 -5.52 32.48 6.95
C ILE A 928 -4.32 33.32 7.44
N PRO A 929 -3.51 33.93 6.55
CA PRO A 929 -2.50 34.89 6.98
C PRO A 929 -3.19 36.05 7.70
N GLN A 930 -2.67 36.47 8.85
CA GLN A 930 -3.22 37.64 9.55
C GLN A 930 -2.77 38.93 8.85
N GLU A 931 -3.38 39.19 7.69
CA GLU A 931 -3.18 40.40 6.90
C GLU A 931 -3.78 41.60 7.62
N ILE A 932 -2.92 42.43 8.18
CA ILE A 932 -3.26 43.79 8.62
C ILE A 932 -2.47 44.77 7.72
N PRO A 933 -2.96 45.08 6.50
CA PRO A 933 -2.34 46.06 5.61
C PRO A 933 -2.60 47.49 6.11
N TYR A 934 -1.97 47.82 7.24
CA TYR A 934 -2.23 49.02 8.03
C TYR A 934 -1.97 50.34 7.27
N ASN A 935 -1.12 50.31 6.24
CA ASN A 935 -0.68 51.52 5.55
C ASN A 935 -1.60 51.95 4.40
N GLU A 936 -2.07 51.02 3.55
CA GLU A 936 -3.00 51.37 2.46
C GLU A 936 -4.40 51.69 3.02
N THR A 937 -4.90 50.86 3.94
CA THR A 937 -6.23 51.05 4.54
C THR A 937 -6.36 52.35 5.32
N VAL A 938 -5.33 52.77 6.07
CA VAL A 938 -5.34 54.07 6.76
C VAL A 938 -5.37 55.25 5.78
N LEU A 939 -4.68 55.16 4.64
CA LEU A 939 -4.72 56.23 3.63
C LEU A 939 -6.10 56.33 2.95
N GLU A 940 -6.72 55.20 2.63
CA GLU A 940 -8.11 55.16 2.13
C GLU A 940 -9.09 55.74 3.16
N ILE A 941 -8.99 55.34 4.44
CA ILE A 941 -9.86 55.80 5.53
C ILE A 941 -9.70 57.30 5.76
N LEU A 942 -8.47 57.83 5.82
CA LEU A 942 -8.20 59.26 5.99
C LEU A 942 -8.74 60.07 4.80
N THR A 943 -8.56 59.58 3.57
CA THR A 943 -9.08 60.22 2.34
C THR A 943 -10.61 60.25 2.34
N ALA A 944 -11.26 59.16 2.77
CA ALA A 944 -12.72 59.06 2.85
C ALA A 944 -13.30 59.95 3.96
N ILE A 945 -12.67 60.01 5.14
CA ILE A 945 -13.06 60.91 6.23
C ILE A 945 -12.89 62.38 5.82
N GLY A 946 -11.75 62.75 5.22
CA GLY A 946 -11.50 64.10 4.73
C GLY A 946 -12.51 64.54 3.66
N SER A 947 -12.83 63.65 2.73
CA SER A 947 -13.87 63.87 1.70
C SER A 947 -15.26 64.06 2.32
N ALA A 948 -15.63 63.22 3.28
CA ALA A 948 -16.91 63.33 3.98
C ALA A 948 -17.04 64.64 4.77
N LEU A 949 -15.99 65.05 5.49
CA LEU A 949 -15.95 66.31 6.25
C LEU A 949 -16.01 67.54 5.32
N SER A 950 -15.31 67.51 4.19
CA SER A 950 -15.34 68.59 3.18
C SER A 950 -16.75 68.79 2.60
N LEU A 951 -17.43 67.69 2.22
CA LEU A 951 -18.82 67.72 1.73
C LEU A 951 -19.80 68.21 2.80
N ILE A 952 -19.62 67.81 4.07
CA ILE A 952 -20.39 68.33 5.20
C ILE A 952 -20.19 69.84 5.33
N GLY A 953 -18.93 70.32 5.34
CA GLY A 953 -18.58 71.74 5.46
C GLY A 953 -19.24 72.59 4.37
N MET A 954 -19.08 72.23 3.10
CA MET A 954 -19.73 72.94 1.98
C MET A 954 -21.27 72.97 2.11
N THR A 955 -21.88 71.87 2.54
CA THR A 955 -23.34 71.82 2.77
C THR A 955 -23.76 72.84 3.84
N TRP A 956 -23.12 72.84 5.01
CA TRP A 956 -23.48 73.76 6.10
C TRP A 956 -23.18 75.22 5.77
N ILE A 957 -22.10 75.52 5.04
CA ILE A 957 -21.79 76.89 4.59
C ILE A 957 -22.93 77.47 3.74
N PHE A 958 -23.41 76.73 2.73
CA PHE A 958 -24.53 77.21 1.91
C PHE A 958 -25.86 77.26 2.68
N GLY A 959 -26.10 76.35 3.62
CA GLY A 959 -27.28 76.36 4.49
C GLY A 959 -27.30 77.59 5.41
N ILE A 960 -26.18 77.94 6.03
CA ILE A 960 -26.03 79.11 6.89
C ILE A 960 -26.19 80.41 6.08
N ILE A 961 -25.54 80.51 4.91
CA ILE A 961 -25.69 81.68 4.02
C ILE A 961 -27.15 81.83 3.55
N GLY A 962 -27.83 80.74 3.22
CA GLY A 962 -29.26 80.76 2.89
C GLY A 962 -30.13 81.26 4.06
N ALA A 963 -29.90 80.76 5.28
CA ALA A 963 -30.65 81.13 6.47
C ALA A 963 -30.46 82.60 6.90
N PHE A 964 -29.25 83.16 6.74
CA PHE A 964 -28.93 84.55 7.08
C PHE A 964 -29.06 85.53 5.90
N GLY A 965 -29.96 85.25 4.95
CA GLY A 965 -30.41 86.22 3.95
C GLY A 965 -29.68 86.24 2.62
N GLY A 966 -28.80 85.27 2.32
CA GLY A 966 -28.13 85.13 1.02
C GLY A 966 -29.08 84.86 -0.17
N GLY A 967 -30.35 84.55 0.11
CA GLY A 967 -31.41 84.42 -0.89
C GLY A 967 -31.56 83.01 -1.49
N VAL A 968 -32.56 82.86 -2.36
CA VAL A 968 -33.06 81.56 -2.83
C VAL A 968 -31.98 80.74 -3.56
N VAL A 969 -31.03 81.40 -4.24
CA VAL A 969 -29.92 80.74 -4.96
C VAL A 969 -29.10 79.85 -4.04
N PHE A 970 -28.72 80.33 -2.84
CA PHE A 970 -27.96 79.53 -1.87
C PHE A 970 -28.81 78.42 -1.24
N THR A 971 -30.13 78.58 -1.19
CA THR A 971 -31.06 77.53 -0.74
C THR A 971 -31.13 76.39 -1.77
N TYR A 972 -31.11 76.69 -3.07
CA TYR A 972 -30.99 75.66 -4.11
C TYR A 972 -29.62 74.98 -4.09
N LEU A 973 -28.51 75.74 -3.95
CA LEU A 973 -27.16 75.17 -3.83
C LEU A 973 -27.03 74.24 -2.61
N PHE A 974 -27.61 74.61 -1.47
CA PHE A 974 -27.72 73.73 -0.30
C PHE A 974 -28.38 72.40 -0.63
N CYS A 975 -29.55 72.42 -1.29
CA CYS A 975 -30.29 71.19 -1.64
C CYS A 975 -29.53 70.31 -2.65
N ILE A 976 -28.81 70.90 -3.60
CA ILE A 976 -28.02 70.19 -4.61
C ILE A 976 -26.78 69.53 -3.96
N VAL A 977 -26.04 70.25 -3.12
CA VAL A 977 -24.85 69.69 -2.44
C VAL A 977 -25.24 68.65 -1.39
N ALA A 978 -26.34 68.87 -0.66
CA ALA A 978 -26.86 67.91 0.32
C ALA A 978 -27.29 66.57 -0.32
N THR A 979 -27.84 66.60 -1.53
CA THR A 979 -28.22 65.37 -2.27
C THR A 979 -27.01 64.70 -2.93
N LEU A 980 -26.10 65.46 -3.55
CA LEU A 980 -24.86 64.94 -4.13
C LEU A 980 -23.94 64.25 -3.10
N ARG A 981 -23.94 64.72 -1.84
CA ARG A 981 -23.19 64.09 -0.73
C ARG A 981 -23.47 62.58 -0.61
N GLY A 982 -24.73 62.16 -0.79
CA GLY A 982 -25.10 60.73 -0.73
C GLY A 982 -24.51 59.90 -1.87
N LEU A 983 -24.50 60.45 -3.08
CA LEU A 983 -23.95 59.80 -4.27
C LEU A 983 -22.44 59.61 -4.17
N VAL A 984 -21.70 60.63 -3.71
CA VAL A 984 -20.23 60.54 -3.56
C VAL A 984 -19.85 59.50 -2.50
N LEU A 985 -20.56 59.46 -1.36
CA LEU A 985 -20.33 58.43 -0.34
C LEU A 985 -20.61 57.02 -0.87
N PHE A 986 -21.68 56.82 -1.66
CA PHE A 986 -21.96 55.55 -2.31
C PHE A 986 -20.84 55.12 -3.27
N LEU A 987 -20.34 56.04 -4.10
CA LEU A 987 -19.27 55.74 -5.05
C LEU A 987 -17.97 55.31 -4.36
N PHE A 988 -17.54 55.97 -3.28
CA PHE A 988 -16.34 55.56 -2.55
C PHE A 988 -16.56 54.28 -1.73
N PHE A 989 -17.57 54.25 -0.85
CA PHE A 989 -17.71 53.16 0.12
C PHE A 989 -18.33 51.86 -0.45
N ILE A 990 -19.13 51.93 -1.52
CA ILE A 990 -19.76 50.74 -2.11
C ILE A 990 -19.09 50.32 -3.43
N VAL A 991 -18.78 51.28 -4.32
CA VAL A 991 -18.24 50.97 -5.65
C VAL A 991 -16.71 50.94 -5.65
N GLY A 992 -16.03 51.86 -4.96
CA GLY A 992 -14.58 51.89 -4.84
C GLY A 992 -14.02 50.77 -3.99
N ASN A 993 -14.62 50.53 -2.81
CA ASN A 993 -14.15 49.54 -1.85
C ASN A 993 -14.00 48.12 -2.46
N LYS A 994 -12.79 47.56 -2.38
CA LYS A 994 -12.40 46.28 -3.01
C LYS A 994 -13.10 45.08 -2.37
N GLU A 995 -13.24 45.07 -1.04
CA GLU A 995 -13.93 44.00 -0.31
C GLU A 995 -15.42 43.95 -0.63
N THR A 996 -16.07 45.11 -0.70
CA THR A 996 -17.51 45.23 -1.01
C THR A 996 -17.78 44.73 -2.43
N ARG A 997 -16.92 45.06 -3.41
CA ARG A 997 -16.97 44.47 -4.75
C ARG A 997 -16.75 42.95 -4.73
N LEU A 998 -15.80 42.44 -3.94
CA LEU A 998 -15.57 40.99 -3.79
C LEU A 998 -16.76 40.27 -3.16
N MET A 999 -17.42 40.85 -2.16
CA MET A 999 -18.62 40.32 -1.52
C MET A 999 -19.82 40.33 -2.48
N TRP A 1000 -20.01 41.39 -3.26
CA TRP A 1000 -21.02 41.45 -4.31
C TRP A 1000 -20.75 40.44 -5.43
N ASN A 1001 -19.50 40.29 -5.89
CA ASN A 1001 -19.13 39.28 -6.88
C ASN A 1001 -19.34 37.86 -6.37
N LYS A 1002 -18.93 37.54 -5.14
CA LYS A 1002 -19.22 36.24 -4.49
C LYS A 1002 -20.73 35.97 -4.45
N ARG A 1003 -21.53 36.97 -4.06
CA ARG A 1003 -23.00 36.86 -4.01
C ARG A 1003 -23.65 36.74 -5.39
N TYR A 1004 -23.12 37.42 -6.40
CA TYR A 1004 -23.57 37.37 -7.79
C TYR A 1004 -23.26 36.01 -8.43
N VAL A 1005 -22.04 35.51 -8.27
CA VAL A 1005 -21.62 34.16 -8.69
C VAL A 1005 -22.46 33.08 -7.98
N TYR A 1006 -22.70 33.21 -6.66
CA TYR A 1006 -23.58 32.31 -5.92
C TYR A 1006 -25.03 32.35 -6.45
N TYR A 1007 -25.54 33.54 -6.80
CA TYR A 1007 -26.88 33.70 -7.38
C TYR A 1007 -26.98 33.09 -8.79
N LEU A 1008 -25.94 33.25 -9.62
CA LEU A 1008 -25.84 32.60 -10.92
C LEU A 1008 -25.74 31.07 -10.79
N ALA A 1009 -24.88 30.54 -9.92
CA ALA A 1009 -24.76 29.12 -9.65
C ALA A 1009 -26.07 28.50 -9.14
N ARG A 1010 -26.83 29.25 -8.32
CA ARG A 1010 -28.18 28.87 -7.90
C ARG A 1010 -29.22 28.95 -9.03
N LYS A 1011 -29.06 29.86 -10.00
CA LYS A 1011 -29.94 29.97 -11.19
C LYS A 1011 -29.67 28.89 -12.24
N TRP A 1012 -28.44 28.38 -12.33
CA TRP A 1012 -28.07 27.25 -13.20
C TRP A 1012 -28.45 25.87 -12.63
N ARG A 1013 -28.85 25.78 -11.35
CA ARG A 1013 -29.44 24.55 -10.77
C ARG A 1013 -30.96 24.50 -11.00
N SER A 1014 -31.36 23.97 -12.15
CA SER A 1014 -32.73 23.53 -12.40
C SER A 1014 -33.17 22.50 -11.33
N PRO A 1015 -34.39 22.57 -10.78
CA PRO A 1015 -34.87 21.61 -9.79
C PRO A 1015 -35.19 20.27 -10.46
N GLY A 1016 -34.31 19.27 -10.32
CA GLY A 1016 -34.38 18.07 -11.17
C GLY A 1016 -33.71 16.79 -10.65
N SER A 1017 -33.50 16.63 -9.34
CA SER A 1017 -33.33 15.30 -8.70
C SER A 1017 -33.18 15.44 -7.18
N THR A 1018 -34.22 15.02 -6.44
CA THR A 1018 -34.10 14.73 -5.01
C THR A 1018 -33.63 13.29 -4.85
N LEU A 1019 -32.46 13.07 -4.25
CA LEU A 1019 -32.13 11.78 -3.66
C LEU A 1019 -31.96 11.96 -2.15
N SER A 1020 -32.91 11.42 -1.40
CA SER A 1020 -32.97 11.52 0.06
C SER A 1020 -32.05 10.50 0.72
N SER A 1021 -31.28 10.95 1.71
CA SER A 1021 -30.67 10.06 2.68
C SER A 1021 -31.75 9.33 3.50
N ASN A 1022 -31.80 8.00 3.44
CA ASN A 1022 -32.16 7.14 4.57
C ASN A 1022 -32.02 5.63 4.27
N THR A 1023 -31.16 4.98 5.07
CA THR A 1023 -31.25 3.59 5.61
C THR A 1023 -31.54 2.35 4.74
N THR A 1024 -30.90 1.25 5.19
CA THR A 1024 -31.28 -0.19 5.06
C THR A 1024 -31.18 -0.90 3.70
N VAL A 1025 -30.15 -1.76 3.61
CA VAL A 1025 -30.13 -3.17 3.15
C VAL A 1025 -31.33 -3.69 2.35
N VAL A 1026 -31.11 -4.12 1.10
CA VAL A 1026 -31.41 -5.45 0.49
C VAL A 1026 -30.96 -5.45 -1.00
N SER A 1027 -30.79 -6.63 -1.59
CA SER A 1027 -30.18 -6.91 -2.91
C SER A 1027 -31.15 -6.96 -4.11
N SER A 1028 -30.78 -6.33 -5.23
CA SER A 1028 -31.17 -6.63 -6.64
C SER A 1028 -30.60 -5.54 -7.57
N GLU A 1029 -29.97 -5.78 -8.73
CA GLU A 1029 -29.54 -7.03 -9.40
C GLU A 1029 -28.05 -6.92 -9.80
#